data_AF-A0A925CGJ4-F1
#
_entry.id   AF-A0A925CGJ4-F1
#
_cell.length_a   1.000
_cell.length_b   1.000
_cell.length_c   1.000
_cell.angle_alpha   90.00
_cell.angle_beta   90.00
_cell.angle_gamma   90.00
#
_symmetry.space_group_name_H-M   'P 1'
#
loop_
_entity.id
_entity.type
_entity.pdbx_description
1 polymer ?
#
loop_
_entity_poly.entity_id
_entity_poly.type
_entity_poly.pdbx_seq_one_letter_code
_entity_poly.pdbx_strand_id
1 'polypeptide(L)'
;MKKTPTIEKGLGTLIITGSSGRIGSAFIDRIGDSYTEMGLDRKGPPHPPPETDHVIDCDLSSDESVWDALDEVRRLGHKRIASVIHLAAYYSFSGEPSPLYEQVTVRGTERLLHGLRDFEVEQFIFSSTMLVHAPCEPGERIDEDWPLKPKWDYPKSKVATEELILRERGDVPVVLMRIAGVYNDHGHSIPIAQQIQRIYEQRFIGRIFSGDITHGAAFVHMEDMVQALVLAVEHRKELPQVTTLLIGEPDTLSYDELQRAISRELHGKEWKTYRIPKALAKVGSWLLNVVPGADPFIKPWMIDIADDHYALNISRACTLLGWEPRHSLRTSLPKILNKLKFDPAGWYRENDLRATPIPDIPPWPHVANMLLGLWLIGTAPALGMTVPALLWSDLASGAAVIAFSALAMRHAWAAWTVCGVGLWVMSAPLLFWASNAAVYNNDLLIGALVVTFAVIVPQLGRDASGSGAPPGWSYNPSGWVQRLGIVFLAMIGFFLSRYMAAFQLGHIVYPWDPFFGDSTRLVLTSDISKAFPVSDAGLGALSYLLDALAGLVGGRRRWRTMPWMVVLFGLFIIPPGVTSIVLVILQPVSIGAWCTLCLVASVVMLLMVSPALDEVIATGQFLLRTKREHGNVWRAFWRGEDSMAEEPEPTQRRSRLFEILHSIEAFSAPWNLWLCALVGAWLMAAPTLLGLAGGVADSTHVMGALVVTFSVIAFAEPSRLVRWLNVLCGLWVLLAPWLLEGGAPAWQWISVASGLALIALSLRCGPVEDRYGGWQRFVQ
;
A
#
# COMPACT_ATOMS: atom_id res chain seq x y z
N MET A 1 50.78 -31.64 -23.15
CA MET A 1 50.20 -31.03 -24.37
C MET A 1 48.68 -31.12 -24.31
N LYS A 2 47.99 -30.03 -23.96
CA LYS A 2 46.64 -29.73 -24.50
C LYS A 2 46.58 -28.22 -24.67
N LYS A 3 46.47 -27.84 -25.94
CA LYS A 3 46.59 -26.50 -26.54
C LYS A 3 45.83 -25.42 -25.77
N THR A 4 46.55 -24.42 -25.27
CA THR A 4 46.08 -23.02 -25.27
C THR A 4 46.79 -22.37 -26.45
N PRO A 5 46.15 -22.30 -27.63
CA PRO A 5 45.83 -20.97 -28.15
C PRO A 5 44.66 -20.94 -29.18
N THR A 6 43.86 -19.88 -29.13
CA THR A 6 43.57 -18.97 -30.26
C THR A 6 42.61 -17.88 -29.77
N ILE A 7 43.15 -16.74 -29.32
CA ILE A 7 42.39 -15.49 -29.25
C ILE A 7 43.17 -14.46 -30.07
N GLU A 8 42.92 -14.47 -31.38
CA GLU A 8 43.05 -13.27 -32.20
C GLU A 8 41.75 -13.18 -33.00
N LYS A 9 40.83 -12.33 -32.55
CA LYS A 9 39.75 -11.79 -33.39
C LYS A 9 39.89 -10.27 -33.44
N GLY A 10 39.75 -9.76 -34.67
CA GLY A 10 40.59 -8.70 -35.19
C GLY A 10 39.91 -7.35 -35.24
N LEU A 11 40.37 -6.46 -34.34
CA LEU A 11 40.47 -4.98 -34.43
C LEU A 11 40.90 -4.40 -33.04
N GLY A 12 40.87 -5.22 -31.97
CA GLY A 12 41.38 -4.93 -30.64
C GLY A 12 40.47 -5.47 -29.53
N THR A 13 40.74 -5.09 -28.27
CA THR A 13 39.90 -5.46 -27.11
C THR A 13 39.00 -4.31 -26.68
N LEU A 14 37.74 -4.59 -26.36
CA LEU A 14 36.78 -3.64 -25.81
C LEU A 14 36.44 -4.00 -24.36
N ILE A 15 36.44 -3.03 -23.46
CA ILE A 15 35.90 -3.19 -22.11
C ILE A 15 34.53 -2.52 -22.07
N ILE A 16 33.49 -3.24 -21.66
CA ILE A 16 32.11 -2.74 -21.67
C ILE A 16 31.53 -2.87 -20.27
N THR A 17 31.37 -1.75 -19.56
CA THR A 17 30.65 -1.79 -18.27
C THR A 17 29.15 -1.69 -18.52
N GLY A 18 28.33 -2.39 -17.74
CA GLY A 18 26.89 -2.41 -17.97
C GLY A 18 26.54 -3.19 -19.25
N SER A 19 27.36 -4.20 -19.57
CA SER A 19 27.21 -5.07 -20.74
C SER A 19 25.92 -5.88 -20.73
N SER A 20 25.34 -6.15 -19.55
CA SER A 20 24.03 -6.79 -19.41
C SER A 20 22.85 -5.83 -19.61
N GLY A 21 23.12 -4.52 -19.64
CA GLY A 21 22.11 -3.49 -19.86
C GLY A 21 21.64 -3.45 -21.32
N ARG A 22 20.45 -2.86 -21.56
CA ARG A 22 19.79 -2.85 -22.88
C ARG A 22 20.65 -2.28 -24.01
N ILE A 23 21.43 -1.23 -23.75
CA ILE A 23 22.34 -0.64 -24.74
C ILE A 23 23.59 -1.50 -24.92
N GLY A 24 24.15 -2.01 -23.81
CA GLY A 24 25.36 -2.83 -23.82
C GLY A 24 25.17 -4.13 -24.59
N SER A 25 24.08 -4.86 -24.32
CA SER A 25 23.76 -6.09 -25.01
C SER A 25 23.53 -5.86 -26.51
N ALA A 26 22.76 -4.83 -26.88
CA ALA A 26 22.50 -4.50 -28.27
C ALA A 26 23.76 -4.04 -29.03
N PHE A 27 24.69 -3.38 -28.34
CA PHE A 27 25.99 -3.02 -28.91
C PHE A 27 26.85 -4.25 -29.17
N ILE A 28 26.95 -5.16 -28.21
CA ILE A 28 27.66 -6.44 -28.32
C ILE A 28 27.13 -7.26 -29.50
N ASP A 29 25.81 -7.40 -29.60
CA ASP A 29 25.15 -8.13 -30.70
C ASP A 29 25.48 -7.52 -32.08
N ARG A 30 25.70 -6.19 -32.13
CA ARG A 30 26.01 -5.48 -33.39
C ARG A 30 27.46 -5.64 -33.82
N ILE A 31 28.42 -5.57 -32.90
CA ILE A 31 29.84 -5.69 -33.25
C ILE A 31 30.24 -7.12 -33.62
N GLY A 32 29.53 -8.12 -33.06
CA GLY A 32 29.81 -9.54 -33.23
C GLY A 32 31.29 -9.85 -33.00
N ASP A 33 31.85 -10.68 -33.87
CA ASP A 33 33.22 -11.20 -33.80
C ASP A 33 34.34 -10.20 -34.15
N SER A 34 34.02 -8.92 -34.36
CA SER A 34 35.00 -7.92 -34.86
C SER A 34 35.97 -7.45 -33.79
N TYR A 35 35.60 -7.53 -32.51
CA TYR A 35 36.47 -7.18 -31.38
C TYR A 35 36.48 -8.32 -30.37
N THR A 36 37.48 -8.35 -29.49
CA THR A 36 37.39 -9.17 -28.28
C THR A 36 36.72 -8.36 -27.18
N GLU A 37 35.51 -8.77 -26.77
CA GLU A 37 34.74 -8.09 -25.74
C GLU A 37 35.01 -8.62 -24.32
N MET A 38 35.14 -7.68 -23.38
CA MET A 38 35.29 -7.93 -21.95
C MET A 38 34.16 -7.22 -21.22
N GLY A 39 33.09 -7.96 -20.92
CA GLY A 39 31.91 -7.42 -20.23
C GLY A 39 32.18 -7.31 -18.73
N LEU A 40 32.01 -6.10 -18.16
CA LEU A 40 32.11 -5.86 -16.72
C LEU A 40 30.70 -5.56 -16.16
N ASP A 41 30.14 -6.50 -15.40
CA ASP A 41 28.80 -6.34 -14.82
C ASP A 41 28.61 -7.22 -13.57
N ARG A 42 27.53 -6.98 -12.80
CA ARG A 42 27.24 -7.72 -11.57
C ARG A 42 26.58 -9.07 -11.86
N LYS A 43 26.91 -10.12 -11.08
CA LYS A 43 26.16 -11.39 -11.09
C LYS A 43 24.74 -11.23 -10.51
N GLY A 44 23.69 -11.48 -11.29
CA GLY A 44 22.29 -11.56 -10.81
C GLY A 44 21.21 -11.26 -11.88
N PRO A 45 19.91 -11.25 -11.51
CA PRO A 45 18.82 -10.78 -12.35
C PRO A 45 19.06 -9.31 -12.80
N PRO A 46 18.73 -8.92 -14.05
CA PRO A 46 17.78 -9.54 -14.96
C PRO A 46 18.37 -10.53 -16.00
N HIS A 47 19.30 -11.41 -15.58
CA HIS A 47 19.65 -12.67 -16.28
C HIS A 47 20.73 -12.53 -17.37
N PRO A 48 21.22 -13.67 -17.93
CA PRO A 48 22.63 -13.95 -18.17
C PRO A 48 23.27 -13.02 -19.22
N PRO A 49 24.60 -12.91 -19.27
CA PRO A 49 25.25 -12.11 -20.29
C PRO A 49 24.85 -12.54 -21.71
N PRO A 50 25.00 -11.67 -22.72
CA PRO A 50 24.92 -12.09 -24.12
C PRO A 50 25.86 -13.28 -24.39
N GLU A 51 25.84 -13.87 -25.59
CA GLU A 51 26.86 -14.83 -26.03
C GLU A 51 28.25 -14.14 -26.18
N THR A 52 28.72 -13.46 -25.14
CA THR A 52 30.06 -12.90 -25.03
C THR A 52 31.00 -13.96 -24.49
N ASP A 53 32.20 -14.02 -25.04
CA ASP A 53 33.19 -14.99 -24.62
C ASP A 53 33.68 -14.76 -23.16
N HIS A 54 33.55 -13.53 -22.63
CA HIS A 54 34.09 -13.15 -21.31
C HIS A 54 33.25 -12.11 -20.54
N VAL A 55 32.48 -12.55 -19.53
CA VAL A 55 31.83 -11.65 -18.54
C VAL A 55 32.47 -11.80 -17.17
N ILE A 56 32.97 -10.68 -16.67
CA ILE A 56 33.71 -10.55 -15.43
C ILE A 56 32.83 -9.80 -14.43
N ASP A 57 32.70 -10.39 -13.24
CA ASP A 57 31.91 -9.84 -12.14
C ASP A 57 32.53 -8.53 -11.65
N CYS A 58 31.78 -7.43 -11.74
CA CYS A 58 32.27 -6.11 -11.40
C CYS A 58 31.17 -5.26 -10.75
N ASP A 59 31.35 -4.96 -9.47
CA ASP A 59 30.55 -3.99 -8.73
C ASP A 59 31.32 -2.66 -8.61
N LEU A 60 30.88 -1.66 -9.38
CA LEU A 60 31.48 -0.32 -9.40
C LEU A 60 31.38 0.44 -8.06
N SER A 61 30.58 -0.04 -7.10
CA SER A 61 30.54 0.51 -5.75
C SER A 61 31.72 0.06 -4.86
N SER A 62 32.49 -0.94 -5.29
CA SER A 62 33.60 -1.53 -4.52
C SER A 62 34.94 -1.36 -5.23
N ASP A 63 35.95 -0.86 -4.51
CA ASP A 63 37.32 -0.78 -5.01
C ASP A 63 37.87 -2.16 -5.37
N GLU A 64 37.78 -3.11 -4.43
CA GLU A 64 38.27 -4.48 -4.59
C GLU A 64 37.68 -5.15 -5.84
N SER A 65 36.36 -5.01 -6.04
CA SER A 65 35.70 -5.65 -7.18
C SER A 65 36.13 -5.08 -8.53
N VAL A 66 36.31 -3.75 -8.64
CA VAL A 66 36.77 -3.13 -9.89
C VAL A 66 38.21 -3.55 -10.19
N TRP A 67 39.06 -3.61 -9.18
CA TRP A 67 40.47 -3.93 -9.33
C TRP A 67 40.66 -5.41 -9.69
N ASP A 68 39.93 -6.31 -9.03
CA ASP A 68 39.91 -7.74 -9.36
C ASP A 68 39.43 -8.00 -10.79
N ALA A 69 38.40 -7.25 -11.23
CA ALA A 69 37.86 -7.38 -12.57
C ALA A 69 38.88 -6.95 -13.65
N LEU A 70 39.56 -5.82 -13.44
CA LEU A 70 40.61 -5.37 -14.33
C LEU A 70 41.84 -6.29 -14.28
N ASP A 71 42.19 -6.84 -13.11
CA ASP A 71 43.26 -7.82 -12.96
C ASP A 71 42.98 -9.12 -13.71
N GLU A 72 41.72 -9.53 -13.79
CA GLU A 72 41.33 -10.65 -14.64
C GLU A 72 41.50 -10.32 -16.13
N VAL A 73 41.10 -9.13 -16.59
CA VAL A 73 41.37 -8.67 -17.97
C VAL A 73 42.88 -8.70 -18.28
N ARG A 74 43.73 -8.30 -17.32
CA ARG A 74 45.20 -8.38 -17.47
C ARG A 74 45.70 -9.81 -17.52
N ARG A 75 45.18 -10.70 -16.67
CA ARG A 75 45.55 -12.13 -16.63
C ARG A 75 45.17 -12.87 -17.92
N LEU A 76 44.08 -12.45 -18.56
CA LEU A 76 43.66 -12.93 -19.88
C LEU A 76 44.55 -12.40 -21.02
N GLY A 77 45.49 -11.48 -20.74
CA GLY A 77 46.49 -10.98 -21.69
C GLY A 77 46.13 -9.65 -22.37
N HIS A 78 45.05 -8.99 -21.96
CA HIS A 78 44.52 -7.81 -22.63
C HIS A 78 45.00 -6.51 -21.99
N LYS A 79 46.25 -6.12 -22.25
CA LYS A 79 46.82 -4.84 -21.76
C LYS A 79 46.52 -3.64 -22.67
N ARG A 80 46.23 -3.87 -23.94
CA ARG A 80 45.90 -2.83 -24.92
C ARG A 80 44.42 -2.87 -25.23
N ILE A 81 43.73 -1.78 -24.90
CA ILE A 81 42.28 -1.65 -24.99
C ILE A 81 41.96 -0.65 -26.09
N ALA A 82 41.24 -1.11 -27.13
CA ALA A 82 40.83 -0.26 -28.24
C ALA A 82 39.79 0.78 -27.81
N SER A 83 38.84 0.40 -26.96
CA SER A 83 37.91 1.37 -26.35
C SER A 83 37.31 0.81 -25.06
N VAL A 84 37.15 1.68 -24.07
CA VAL A 84 36.34 1.41 -22.87
C VAL A 84 34.99 2.08 -23.06
N ILE A 85 33.92 1.30 -23.07
CA ILE A 85 32.55 1.77 -23.26
C ILE A 85 31.83 1.74 -21.91
N HIS A 86 31.78 2.90 -21.26
CA HIS A 86 31.27 3.04 -19.91
C HIS A 86 29.75 3.33 -19.90
N LEU A 87 28.93 2.28 -19.97
CA LEU A 87 27.45 2.35 -19.94
C LEU A 87 26.84 2.20 -18.55
N ALA A 88 27.60 1.73 -17.57
CA ALA A 88 27.10 1.49 -16.22
C ALA A 88 26.89 2.82 -15.48
N ALA A 89 25.67 3.02 -14.96
CA ALA A 89 25.32 4.14 -14.11
C ALA A 89 24.04 3.83 -13.31
N TYR A 90 23.88 4.49 -12.17
CA TYR A 90 22.62 4.44 -11.43
C TYR A 90 21.58 5.40 -12.03
N TYR A 91 20.35 4.91 -12.23
CA TYR A 91 19.24 5.68 -12.78
C TYR A 91 17.90 5.29 -12.12
N SER A 92 17.13 6.27 -11.66
CA SER A 92 15.82 6.05 -11.03
C SER A 92 14.83 7.18 -11.30
N PHE A 93 13.58 6.82 -11.62
CA PHE A 93 12.44 7.74 -11.71
C PHE A 93 11.71 7.96 -10.38
N SER A 94 12.16 7.34 -9.26
CA SER A 94 11.51 7.51 -7.96
C SER A 94 11.51 8.98 -7.48
N GLY A 95 12.55 9.74 -7.87
CA GLY A 95 12.79 11.10 -7.39
C GLY A 95 13.28 11.17 -5.94
N GLU A 96 13.57 10.01 -5.34
CA GLU A 96 14.14 9.95 -3.99
C GLU A 96 15.67 10.10 -4.06
N PRO A 97 16.29 10.89 -3.16
CA PRO A 97 17.74 11.00 -3.09
C PRO A 97 18.34 9.61 -2.87
N SER A 98 19.37 9.27 -3.64
CA SER A 98 20.04 7.98 -3.52
C SER A 98 21.55 8.18 -3.50
N PRO A 99 22.28 7.61 -2.51
CA PRO A 99 23.74 7.67 -2.47
C PRO A 99 24.37 6.93 -3.66
N LEU A 100 23.61 6.07 -4.35
CA LEU A 100 24.09 5.31 -5.50
C LEU A 100 24.48 6.19 -6.69
N TYR A 101 23.92 7.40 -6.82
CA TYR A 101 24.36 8.36 -7.84
C TYR A 101 25.84 8.74 -7.64
N GLU A 102 26.25 9.00 -6.40
CA GLU A 102 27.66 9.30 -6.09
C GLU A 102 28.50 8.01 -6.11
N GLN A 103 28.05 6.97 -5.40
CA GLN A 103 28.85 5.76 -5.17
C GLN A 103 29.13 4.96 -6.45
N VAL A 104 28.14 4.82 -7.33
CA VAL A 104 28.23 4.02 -8.56
C VAL A 104 28.60 4.89 -9.75
N THR A 105 27.91 6.01 -9.97
CA THR A 105 28.09 6.81 -11.21
C THR A 105 29.29 7.74 -11.15
N VAL A 106 29.63 8.35 -10.01
CA VAL A 106 30.77 9.27 -9.91
C VAL A 106 32.01 8.50 -9.45
N ARG A 107 31.97 7.94 -8.23
CA ARG A 107 33.11 7.22 -7.64
C ARG A 107 33.41 5.91 -8.34
N GLY A 108 32.41 5.22 -8.89
CA GLY A 108 32.65 4.03 -9.72
C GLY A 108 33.44 4.34 -10.99
N THR A 109 33.15 5.47 -11.65
CA THR A 109 33.95 5.92 -12.79
C THR A 109 35.37 6.32 -12.38
N GLU A 110 35.53 6.98 -11.22
CA GLU A 110 36.86 7.32 -10.66
C GLU A 110 37.72 6.06 -10.47
N ARG A 111 37.15 5.02 -9.85
CA ARG A 111 37.81 3.71 -9.65
C ARG A 111 38.22 3.07 -10.97
N LEU A 112 37.30 3.07 -11.95
CA LEU A 112 37.56 2.49 -13.26
C LEU A 112 38.72 3.22 -13.96
N LEU A 113 38.70 4.56 -13.98
CA LEU A 113 39.79 5.35 -14.56
C LEU A 113 41.13 5.11 -13.87
N HIS A 114 41.13 4.99 -12.52
CA HIS A 114 42.34 4.67 -11.76
C HIS A 114 42.90 3.29 -12.11
N GLY A 115 42.06 2.26 -12.18
CA GLY A 115 42.49 0.92 -12.54
C GLY A 115 42.95 0.80 -14.00
N LEU A 116 42.43 1.64 -14.90
CA LEU A 116 42.84 1.69 -16.30
C LEU A 116 44.21 2.33 -16.53
N ARG A 117 44.83 2.96 -15.53
CA ARG A 117 46.17 3.59 -15.67
C ARG A 117 47.28 2.59 -16.03
N ASP A 118 47.09 1.31 -15.70
CA ASP A 118 48.03 0.23 -16.02
C ASP A 118 47.79 -0.37 -17.43
N PHE A 119 46.88 0.20 -18.22
CA PHE A 119 46.51 -0.25 -19.57
C PHE A 119 46.88 0.79 -20.63
N GLU A 120 47.11 0.33 -21.86
CA GLU A 120 47.19 1.20 -23.03
C GLU A 120 45.78 1.35 -23.62
N VAL A 121 45.07 2.41 -23.21
CA VAL A 121 43.69 2.68 -23.63
C VAL A 121 43.66 3.69 -24.77
N GLU A 122 43.17 3.28 -25.95
CA GLU A 122 43.08 4.16 -27.12
C GLU A 122 41.88 5.13 -27.05
N GLN A 123 40.83 4.79 -26.31
CA GLN A 123 39.61 5.62 -26.17
C GLN A 123 38.80 5.25 -24.92
N PHE A 124 38.17 6.24 -24.29
CA PHE A 124 37.17 6.06 -23.23
C PHE A 124 35.86 6.74 -23.63
N ILE A 125 34.77 5.98 -23.81
CA ILE A 125 33.44 6.50 -24.12
C ILE A 125 32.58 6.50 -22.86
N PHE A 126 32.03 7.64 -22.49
CA PHE A 126 31.11 7.79 -21.37
C PHE A 126 29.68 8.04 -21.83
N SER A 127 28.74 7.24 -21.30
CA SER A 127 27.30 7.41 -21.51
C SER A 127 26.73 8.56 -20.66
N SER A 128 26.87 9.78 -21.13
CA SER A 128 26.17 10.93 -20.55
C SER A 128 24.74 11.04 -21.09
N THR A 129 24.07 12.18 -20.86
CA THR A 129 22.69 12.44 -21.27
C THR A 129 22.52 13.86 -21.80
N MET A 130 21.61 14.09 -22.74
CA MET A 130 21.26 15.45 -23.17
C MET A 130 20.66 16.32 -22.03
N LEU A 131 20.09 15.68 -21.00
CA LEU A 131 19.43 16.35 -19.86
C LEU A 131 20.39 17.14 -18.95
N VAL A 132 21.69 17.12 -19.24
CA VAL A 132 22.68 17.98 -18.58
C VAL A 132 22.56 19.44 -19.02
N HIS A 133 22.03 19.68 -20.22
CA HIS A 133 21.87 21.02 -20.79
C HIS A 133 20.70 21.78 -20.16
N ALA A 134 20.77 23.10 -20.23
CA ALA A 134 19.62 23.96 -20.00
C ALA A 134 18.57 23.72 -21.10
N PRO A 135 17.27 23.66 -20.77
CA PRO A 135 16.23 23.55 -21.78
C PRO A 135 16.24 24.77 -22.70
N CYS A 136 15.87 24.58 -23.95
CA CYS A 136 15.72 25.62 -24.96
C CYS A 136 14.23 25.92 -25.20
N GLU A 137 13.92 26.94 -25.98
CA GLU A 137 12.54 27.24 -26.40
C GLU A 137 12.22 26.58 -27.76
N PRO A 138 10.94 26.30 -28.07
CA PRO A 138 10.56 25.78 -29.38
C PRO A 138 11.06 26.68 -30.53
N GLY A 139 11.85 26.10 -31.42
CA GLY A 139 12.51 26.80 -32.54
C GLY A 139 14.03 26.95 -32.37
N GLU A 140 14.53 26.82 -31.15
CA GLU A 140 15.97 26.71 -30.87
C GLU A 140 16.44 25.25 -30.93
N ARG A 141 17.75 25.04 -31.04
CA ARG A 141 18.38 23.71 -31.03
C ARG A 141 19.63 23.73 -30.17
N ILE A 142 19.71 22.77 -29.25
CA ILE A 142 20.82 22.56 -28.32
C ILE A 142 21.96 21.90 -29.08
N ASP A 143 23.13 22.53 -29.09
CA ASP A 143 24.41 21.94 -29.50
C ASP A 143 25.24 21.53 -28.26
N GLU A 144 26.41 20.94 -28.49
CA GLU A 144 27.25 20.41 -27.40
C GLU A 144 27.82 21.50 -26.46
N ASP A 145 27.88 22.75 -26.93
CA ASP A 145 28.44 23.88 -26.19
C ASP A 145 27.34 24.68 -25.45
N TRP A 146 26.07 24.29 -25.62
CA TRP A 146 24.93 24.88 -24.95
C TRP A 146 25.06 24.82 -23.41
N PRO A 147 24.60 25.84 -22.66
CA PRO A 147 24.78 25.90 -21.21
C PRO A 147 24.32 24.64 -20.46
N LEU A 148 25.08 24.23 -19.44
CA LEU A 148 24.73 23.09 -18.57
C LEU A 148 23.90 23.57 -17.36
N LYS A 149 22.70 22.99 -17.17
CA LYS A 149 21.81 23.33 -16.05
C LYS A 149 20.99 22.10 -15.59
N PRO A 150 21.65 21.06 -15.06
CA PRO A 150 20.97 19.83 -14.66
C PRO A 150 19.97 20.07 -13.51
N LYS A 151 18.70 19.72 -13.72
CA LYS A 151 17.61 20.06 -12.78
C LYS A 151 17.34 19.05 -11.66
N TRP A 152 17.88 17.84 -11.77
CA TRP A 152 17.62 16.72 -10.85
C TRP A 152 18.86 15.83 -10.71
N ASP A 153 18.84 14.88 -9.77
CA ASP A 153 20.06 14.21 -9.30
C ASP A 153 20.76 13.37 -10.38
N TYR A 154 20.02 12.75 -11.29
CA TYR A 154 20.58 11.98 -12.39
C TYR A 154 21.48 12.80 -13.35
N PRO A 155 21.01 13.87 -14.02
CA PRO A 155 21.88 14.67 -14.87
C PRO A 155 22.94 15.42 -14.07
N LYS A 156 22.71 15.74 -12.79
CA LYS A 156 23.76 16.30 -11.91
C LYS A 156 24.91 15.32 -11.72
N SER A 157 24.62 14.03 -11.48
CA SER A 157 25.68 13.02 -11.37
C SER A 157 26.41 12.85 -12.69
N LYS A 158 25.71 12.93 -13.84
CA LYS A 158 26.36 12.86 -15.15
C LYS A 158 27.30 14.03 -15.41
N VAL A 159 26.93 15.27 -15.08
CA VAL A 159 27.83 16.44 -15.17
C VAL A 159 29.05 16.25 -14.25
N ALA A 160 28.84 15.84 -13.00
CA ALA A 160 29.93 15.59 -12.07
C ALA A 160 30.90 14.51 -12.57
N THR A 161 30.38 13.46 -13.21
CA THR A 161 31.20 12.41 -13.84
C THR A 161 31.92 12.92 -15.10
N GLU A 162 31.29 13.75 -15.94
CA GLU A 162 31.98 14.37 -17.08
C GLU A 162 33.19 15.19 -16.61
N GLU A 163 33.01 16.05 -15.60
CA GLU A 163 34.08 16.85 -15.01
C GLU A 163 35.19 15.99 -14.38
N LEU A 164 34.81 14.93 -13.67
CA LEU A 164 35.74 13.95 -13.10
C LEU A 164 36.57 13.27 -14.19
N ILE A 165 35.95 12.80 -15.27
CA ILE A 165 36.68 12.15 -16.37
C ILE A 165 37.68 13.14 -16.99
N LEU A 166 37.27 14.37 -17.27
CA LEU A 166 38.16 15.38 -17.83
C LEU A 166 39.37 15.67 -16.92
N ARG A 167 39.18 15.59 -15.59
CA ARG A 167 40.24 15.80 -14.61
C ARG A 167 41.18 14.59 -14.48
N GLU A 168 40.66 13.37 -14.49
CA GLU A 168 41.42 12.16 -14.10
C GLU A 168 41.87 11.29 -15.28
N ARG A 169 41.39 11.54 -16.51
CA ARG A 169 41.67 10.68 -17.70
C ARG A 169 43.15 10.61 -18.11
N GLY A 170 43.98 11.54 -17.67
CA GLY A 170 45.35 11.69 -18.18
C GLY A 170 45.36 11.94 -19.69
N ASP A 171 46.12 11.13 -20.43
CA ASP A 171 46.26 11.25 -21.88
C ASP A 171 45.24 10.41 -22.68
N VAL A 172 44.34 9.69 -22.00
CA VAL A 172 43.35 8.82 -22.67
C VAL A 172 42.32 9.67 -23.41
N PRO A 173 42.17 9.52 -24.75
CA PRO A 173 41.14 10.21 -25.50
C PRO A 173 39.74 9.86 -24.99
N VAL A 174 38.87 10.87 -24.83
CA VAL A 174 37.52 10.67 -24.28
C VAL A 174 36.42 11.11 -25.23
N VAL A 175 35.36 10.31 -25.30
CA VAL A 175 34.09 10.68 -25.96
C VAL A 175 32.98 10.76 -24.92
N LEU A 176 32.45 11.95 -24.69
CA LEU A 176 31.29 12.20 -23.84
C LEU A 176 30.02 12.14 -24.71
N MET A 177 29.33 11.00 -24.71
CA MET A 177 28.09 10.83 -25.47
C MET A 177 26.90 11.32 -24.65
N ARG A 178 26.34 12.48 -25.01
CA ARG A 178 25.13 13.03 -24.39
C ARG A 178 23.90 12.47 -25.10
N ILE A 179 23.42 11.33 -24.58
CA ILE A 179 22.38 10.51 -25.22
C ILE A 179 20.98 11.06 -24.90
N ALA A 180 20.13 11.12 -25.92
CA ALA A 180 18.70 11.43 -25.82
C ALA A 180 17.90 10.26 -25.20
N GLY A 181 16.58 10.39 -25.07
CA GLY A 181 15.76 9.28 -24.57
C GLY A 181 15.83 8.06 -25.50
N VAL A 182 16.42 6.94 -25.08
CA VAL A 182 16.51 5.74 -25.93
C VAL A 182 15.18 5.01 -25.94
N TYR A 183 14.70 4.61 -27.12
CA TYR A 183 13.52 3.77 -27.31
C TYR A 183 13.76 2.71 -28.39
N ASN A 184 12.84 1.74 -28.51
CA ASN A 184 12.84 0.78 -29.62
C ASN A 184 11.41 0.48 -30.09
N ASP A 185 11.29 -0.35 -31.13
CA ASP A 185 10.01 -0.81 -31.68
C ASP A 185 9.16 -1.67 -30.69
N HIS A 186 9.62 -1.92 -29.46
CA HIS A 186 8.86 -2.58 -28.38
C HIS A 186 8.29 -1.60 -27.35
N GLY A 187 8.60 -0.30 -27.48
CA GLY A 187 8.13 0.74 -26.55
C GLY A 187 9.02 0.92 -25.32
N HIS A 188 10.22 0.33 -25.32
CA HIS A 188 11.19 0.36 -24.23
C HIS A 188 11.73 1.75 -23.92
N SER A 189 10.91 2.54 -23.26
CA SER A 189 11.20 3.88 -22.78
C SER A 189 10.14 4.21 -21.73
N ILE A 190 10.56 4.35 -20.47
CA ILE A 190 9.63 4.55 -19.35
C ILE A 190 8.65 5.72 -19.61
N PRO A 191 9.10 6.91 -20.08
CA PRO A 191 8.18 8.01 -20.40
C PRO A 191 7.16 7.67 -21.50
N ILE A 192 7.61 7.05 -22.60
CA ILE A 192 6.76 6.69 -23.73
C ILE A 192 5.74 5.62 -23.32
N ALA A 193 6.21 4.53 -22.68
CA ALA A 193 5.37 3.43 -22.27
C ALA A 193 4.27 3.87 -21.28
N GLN A 194 4.63 4.72 -20.30
CA GLN A 194 3.68 5.29 -19.34
C GLN A 194 2.65 6.21 -20.00
N GLN A 195 3.04 6.99 -21.02
CA GLN A 195 2.10 7.82 -21.77
C GLN A 195 1.16 6.97 -22.63
N ILE A 196 1.69 5.97 -23.34
CA ILE A 196 0.91 4.99 -24.10
C ILE A 196 -0.10 4.29 -23.19
N GLN A 197 0.32 3.82 -22.01
CA GLN A 197 -0.56 3.17 -21.03
C GLN A 197 -1.76 4.04 -20.65
N ARG A 198 -1.50 5.30 -20.27
CA ARG A 198 -2.56 6.24 -19.86
C ARG A 198 -3.59 6.47 -20.95
N ILE A 199 -3.14 6.50 -22.21
CA ILE A 199 -4.00 6.72 -23.39
C ILE A 199 -4.70 5.41 -23.78
N TYR A 200 -4.03 4.28 -23.77
CA TYR A 200 -4.62 2.97 -24.05
C TYR A 200 -5.76 2.64 -23.08
N GLU A 201 -5.54 2.85 -21.78
CA GLU A 201 -6.54 2.60 -20.73
C GLU A 201 -7.59 3.71 -20.60
N GLN A 202 -7.58 4.73 -21.47
CA GLN A 202 -8.52 5.85 -21.43
C GLN A 202 -8.61 6.57 -20.08
N ARG A 203 -7.47 6.68 -19.37
CA ARG A 203 -7.41 7.37 -18.09
C ARG A 203 -7.62 8.87 -18.31
N PHE A 204 -8.36 9.51 -17.40
CA PHE A 204 -8.53 10.96 -17.40
C PHE A 204 -7.19 11.71 -17.39
N ILE A 205 -6.21 11.20 -16.62
CA ILE A 205 -4.86 11.78 -16.53
C ILE A 205 -4.08 11.69 -17.86
N GLY A 206 -4.52 10.84 -18.80
CA GLY A 206 -4.00 10.80 -20.18
C GLY A 206 -4.50 11.94 -21.08
N ARG A 207 -5.41 12.81 -20.59
CA ARG A 207 -5.93 13.98 -21.32
C ARG A 207 -5.42 15.32 -20.79
N ILE A 208 -4.71 15.32 -19.67
CA ILE A 208 -4.23 16.54 -19.01
C ILE A 208 -2.71 16.57 -18.98
N PHE A 209 -2.14 17.77 -19.10
CA PHE A 209 -0.70 18.01 -19.01
C PHE A 209 -0.42 19.23 -18.14
N SER A 210 0.63 19.17 -17.30
CA SER A 210 0.95 20.24 -16.35
C SER A 210 1.93 21.28 -16.89
N GLY A 211 2.52 21.04 -18.06
CA GLY A 211 3.44 21.96 -18.73
C GLY A 211 2.85 22.55 -20.01
N ASP A 212 3.70 23.21 -20.79
CA ASP A 212 3.37 23.67 -22.13
C ASP A 212 3.30 22.50 -23.12
N ILE A 213 2.13 22.33 -23.74
CA ILE A 213 1.84 21.19 -24.62
C ILE A 213 2.64 21.21 -25.93
N THR A 214 3.23 22.36 -26.27
CA THR A 214 4.08 22.54 -27.46
C THR A 214 5.52 22.09 -27.23
N HIS A 215 5.90 21.84 -25.97
CA HIS A 215 7.25 21.42 -25.60
C HIS A 215 7.38 19.89 -25.66
N GLY A 216 8.61 19.41 -25.75
CA GLY A 216 8.94 18.00 -25.92
C GLY A 216 10.42 17.72 -25.73
N ALA A 217 10.81 16.44 -25.69
CA ALA A 217 12.20 16.03 -25.53
C ALA A 217 12.62 15.11 -26.67
N ALA A 218 13.85 15.27 -27.15
CA ALA A 218 14.42 14.39 -28.17
C ALA A 218 14.55 12.95 -27.68
N PHE A 219 14.39 12.03 -28.62
CA PHE A 219 14.58 10.59 -28.43
C PHE A 219 15.59 10.06 -29.45
N VAL A 220 16.06 8.83 -29.26
CA VAL A 220 16.88 8.11 -30.23
C VAL A 220 16.47 6.65 -30.28
N HIS A 221 16.37 6.08 -31.47
CA HIS A 221 16.11 4.67 -31.61
C HIS A 221 17.33 3.84 -31.19
N MET A 222 17.10 2.68 -30.56
CA MET A 222 18.17 1.80 -30.06
C MET A 222 19.18 1.43 -31.14
N GLU A 223 18.73 1.14 -32.36
CA GLU A 223 19.64 0.81 -33.47
C GLU A 223 20.53 1.98 -33.88
N ASP A 224 19.99 3.21 -33.87
CA ASP A 224 20.74 4.41 -34.24
C ASP A 224 21.73 4.78 -33.12
N MET A 225 21.35 4.59 -31.85
CA MET A 225 22.24 4.74 -30.69
C MET A 225 23.41 3.76 -30.75
N VAL A 226 23.13 2.47 -31.01
CA VAL A 226 24.17 1.46 -31.18
C VAL A 226 25.07 1.79 -32.37
N GLN A 227 24.52 2.26 -33.48
CA GLN A 227 25.31 2.69 -34.63
C GLN A 227 26.25 3.86 -34.28
N ALA A 228 25.81 4.82 -33.45
CA ALA A 228 26.67 5.90 -32.99
C ALA A 228 27.87 5.38 -32.17
N LEU A 229 27.66 4.40 -31.29
CA LEU A 229 28.74 3.75 -30.53
C LEU A 229 29.73 3.06 -31.45
N VAL A 230 29.24 2.28 -32.42
CA VAL A 230 30.10 1.59 -33.39
C VAL A 230 30.97 2.59 -34.14
N LEU A 231 30.38 3.64 -34.70
CA LEU A 231 31.13 4.66 -35.44
C LEU A 231 32.14 5.40 -34.55
N ALA A 232 31.80 5.68 -33.29
CA ALA A 232 32.74 6.31 -32.36
C ALA A 232 33.96 5.43 -32.05
N VAL A 233 33.77 4.10 -31.97
CA VAL A 233 34.87 3.14 -31.79
C VAL A 233 35.70 2.99 -33.07
N GLU A 234 35.07 2.99 -34.24
CA GLU A 234 35.76 2.90 -35.54
C GLU A 234 36.60 4.14 -35.82
N HIS A 235 36.06 5.34 -35.60
CA HIS A 235 36.74 6.62 -35.84
C HIS A 235 37.62 7.07 -34.66
N ARG A 236 37.84 6.22 -33.65
CA ARG A 236 38.54 6.59 -32.40
C ARG A 236 39.91 7.26 -32.58
N LYS A 237 40.61 6.95 -33.68
CA LYS A 237 41.94 7.52 -34.01
C LYS A 237 41.86 8.87 -34.71
N GLU A 238 40.70 9.21 -35.26
CA GLU A 238 40.43 10.45 -35.99
C GLU A 238 39.75 11.50 -35.11
N LEU A 239 39.13 11.05 -34.01
CA LEU A 239 38.46 11.93 -33.06
C LEU A 239 39.45 12.78 -32.25
N PRO A 240 39.10 14.05 -31.94
CA PRO A 240 39.85 14.85 -31.00
C PRO A 240 40.00 14.19 -29.62
N GLN A 241 41.05 14.60 -28.90
CA GLN A 241 41.36 14.14 -27.53
C GLN A 241 40.17 14.22 -26.56
N VAL A 242 39.32 15.22 -26.70
CA VAL A 242 38.05 15.34 -25.98
C VAL A 242 36.98 15.61 -27.01
N THR A 243 36.02 14.71 -27.13
CA THR A 243 34.90 14.84 -28.06
C THR A 243 33.59 14.74 -27.29
N THR A 244 32.77 15.77 -27.33
CA THR A 244 31.38 15.71 -26.84
C THR A 244 30.46 15.55 -28.04
N LEU A 245 29.46 14.69 -27.94
CA LEU A 245 28.50 14.42 -29.01
C LEU A 245 27.08 14.35 -28.47
N LEU A 246 26.15 15.06 -29.11
CA LEU A 246 24.71 14.86 -28.89
C LEU A 246 24.19 13.75 -29.81
N ILE A 247 23.66 12.69 -29.21
CA ILE A 247 23.12 11.54 -29.94
C ILE A 247 21.60 11.51 -29.73
N GLY A 248 20.87 11.93 -30.76
CA GLY A 248 19.41 12.04 -30.74
C GLY A 248 18.80 12.34 -32.10
N GLU A 249 17.48 12.24 -32.17
CA GLU A 249 16.71 12.74 -33.31
C GLU A 249 16.73 14.27 -33.34
N PRO A 250 16.98 14.90 -34.49
CA PRO A 250 16.93 16.36 -34.60
C PRO A 250 15.49 16.86 -34.44
N ASP A 251 14.50 16.11 -34.92
CA ASP A 251 13.10 16.52 -34.86
C ASP A 251 12.40 15.96 -33.62
N THR A 252 12.03 16.86 -32.72
CA THR A 252 11.41 16.51 -31.43
C THR A 252 9.90 16.65 -31.52
N LEU A 253 9.18 15.58 -31.15
CA LEU A 253 7.72 15.63 -30.99
C LEU A 253 7.35 16.42 -29.74
N SER A 254 6.45 17.37 -29.89
CA SER A 254 5.79 17.99 -28.74
C SER A 254 4.90 16.98 -27.99
N TYR A 255 4.59 17.28 -26.73
CA TYR A 255 3.70 16.45 -25.94
C TYR A 255 2.30 16.32 -26.57
N ASP A 256 1.76 17.41 -27.14
CA ASP A 256 0.46 17.39 -27.84
C ASP A 256 0.51 16.50 -29.09
N GLU A 257 1.55 16.63 -29.91
CA GLU A 257 1.70 15.81 -31.11
C GLU A 257 1.81 14.33 -30.76
N LEU A 258 2.63 13.97 -29.77
CA LEU A 258 2.79 12.60 -29.32
C LEU A 258 1.45 12.04 -28.77
N GLN A 259 0.74 12.82 -27.95
CA GLN A 259 -0.56 12.41 -27.41
C GLN A 259 -1.61 12.19 -28.50
N ARG A 260 -1.71 13.10 -29.47
CA ARG A 260 -2.65 12.97 -30.60
C ARG A 260 -2.29 11.79 -31.50
N ALA A 261 -1.00 11.60 -31.78
CA ALA A 261 -0.53 10.49 -32.58
C ALA A 261 -0.90 9.15 -31.91
N ILE A 262 -0.63 8.99 -30.61
CA ILE A 262 -0.99 7.78 -29.86
C ILE A 262 -2.51 7.58 -29.84
N SER A 263 -3.29 8.62 -29.54
CA SER A 263 -4.75 8.47 -29.41
C SER A 263 -5.43 8.15 -30.73
N ARG A 264 -4.95 8.75 -31.83
CA ARG A 264 -5.44 8.49 -33.19
C ARG A 264 -5.17 7.06 -33.60
N GLU A 265 -3.96 6.57 -33.36
CA GLU A 265 -3.59 5.19 -33.68
C GLU A 265 -4.35 4.17 -32.82
N LEU A 266 -4.52 4.41 -31.51
CA LEU A 266 -5.19 3.45 -30.62
C LEU A 266 -6.72 3.47 -30.73
N HIS A 267 -7.33 4.66 -30.87
CA HIS A 267 -8.78 4.84 -30.73
C HIS A 267 -9.47 5.42 -31.99
N GLY A 268 -8.72 5.64 -33.07
CA GLY A 268 -9.24 6.23 -34.32
C GLY A 268 -9.67 7.70 -34.20
N LYS A 269 -9.34 8.38 -33.08
CA LYS A 269 -9.72 9.77 -32.81
C LYS A 269 -8.60 10.52 -32.11
N GLU A 270 -8.38 11.77 -32.53
CA GLU A 270 -7.45 12.67 -31.85
C GLU A 270 -8.05 13.18 -30.54
N TRP A 271 -7.30 13.06 -29.45
CA TRP A 271 -7.69 13.60 -28.16
C TRP A 271 -7.14 15.00 -27.98
N LYS A 272 -7.99 15.89 -27.46
CA LYS A 272 -7.55 17.21 -27.05
C LYS A 272 -6.78 17.11 -25.73
N THR A 273 -5.55 17.61 -25.72
CA THR A 273 -4.74 17.77 -24.50
C THR A 273 -5.15 19.05 -23.78
N TYR A 274 -5.48 18.94 -22.49
CA TYR A 274 -5.85 20.08 -21.66
C TYR A 274 -4.69 20.45 -20.74
N ARG A 275 -4.21 21.70 -20.85
CA ARG A 275 -3.24 22.24 -19.91
C ARG A 275 -3.90 22.50 -18.56
N ILE A 276 -3.28 22.05 -17.49
CA ILE A 276 -3.69 22.37 -16.11
C ILE A 276 -2.59 23.15 -15.40
N PRO A 277 -2.93 24.09 -14.49
CA PRO A 277 -1.92 24.79 -13.71
C PRO A 277 -1.06 23.81 -12.89
N LYS A 278 0.26 24.06 -12.81
CA LYS A 278 1.20 23.22 -12.02
C LYS A 278 0.74 23.04 -10.56
N ALA A 279 0.19 24.08 -9.94
CA ALA A 279 -0.35 24.00 -8.58
C ALA A 279 -1.49 22.97 -8.47
N LEU A 280 -2.44 22.99 -9.41
CA LEU A 280 -3.55 22.03 -9.46
C LEU A 280 -3.05 20.61 -9.74
N ALA A 281 -2.06 20.48 -10.63
CA ALA A 281 -1.43 19.19 -10.92
C ALA A 281 -0.73 18.59 -9.68
N LYS A 282 -0.04 19.42 -8.88
CA LYS A 282 0.60 19.01 -7.62
C LYS A 282 -0.43 18.55 -6.59
N VAL A 283 -1.53 19.28 -6.43
CA VAL A 283 -2.65 18.88 -5.56
C VAL A 283 -3.27 17.56 -6.03
N GLY A 284 -3.51 17.40 -7.33
CA GLY A 284 -4.04 16.16 -7.91
C GLY A 284 -3.10 14.97 -7.71
N SER A 285 -1.80 15.14 -7.93
CA SER A 285 -0.79 14.11 -7.65
C SER A 285 -0.75 13.75 -6.16
N TRP A 286 -0.85 14.74 -5.26
CA TRP A 286 -0.94 14.49 -3.82
C TRP A 286 -2.21 13.71 -3.45
N LEU A 287 -3.39 14.09 -3.96
CA LEU A 287 -4.65 13.37 -3.71
C LEU A 287 -4.59 11.92 -4.21
N LEU A 288 -4.14 11.71 -5.45
CA LEU A 288 -3.94 10.36 -6.00
C LEU A 288 -2.93 9.55 -5.19
N ASN A 289 -1.97 10.20 -4.54
CA ASN A 289 -1.02 9.48 -3.70
C ASN A 289 -1.65 8.96 -2.39
N VAL A 290 -2.71 9.60 -1.91
CA VAL A 290 -3.44 9.26 -0.67
C VAL A 290 -4.56 8.24 -0.92
N VAL A 291 -5.11 8.18 -2.14
CA VAL A 291 -6.15 7.20 -2.51
C VAL A 291 -5.57 5.78 -2.53
N PRO A 292 -6.09 4.83 -1.72
CA PRO A 292 -5.65 3.44 -1.72
C PRO A 292 -5.81 2.79 -3.11
N GLY A 293 -4.76 2.13 -3.60
CA GLY A 293 -4.74 1.45 -4.91
C GLY A 293 -4.43 2.35 -6.12
N ALA A 294 -4.30 3.66 -5.95
CA ALA A 294 -3.83 4.56 -7.00
C ALA A 294 -2.28 4.63 -7.00
N ASP A 295 -1.64 4.28 -8.12
CA ASP A 295 -0.20 4.46 -8.31
C ASP A 295 0.10 5.50 -9.41
N PRO A 296 0.15 6.81 -9.06
CA PRO A 296 0.48 7.82 -10.04
C PRO A 296 1.99 7.78 -10.34
N PHE A 297 2.33 7.44 -11.58
CA PHE A 297 3.68 7.61 -12.13
C PHE A 297 4.15 9.07 -12.06
N ILE A 298 3.25 10.03 -12.29
CA ILE A 298 3.57 11.47 -12.31
C ILE A 298 3.88 11.96 -10.89
N LYS A 299 5.16 12.30 -10.67
CA LYS A 299 5.68 12.83 -9.40
C LYS A 299 5.72 14.36 -9.38
N PRO A 300 5.74 15.01 -8.20
CA PRO A 300 5.82 16.46 -8.09
C PRO A 300 7.01 17.09 -8.85
N TRP A 301 8.19 16.46 -8.80
CA TRP A 301 9.37 16.97 -9.50
C TRP A 301 9.21 16.92 -11.03
N MET A 302 8.48 15.95 -11.57
CA MET A 302 8.17 15.86 -13.01
C MET A 302 7.27 17.02 -13.45
N ILE A 303 6.38 17.48 -12.57
CA ILE A 303 5.50 18.63 -12.83
C ILE A 303 6.34 19.92 -12.90
N ASP A 304 7.39 20.03 -12.10
CA ASP A 304 8.25 21.21 -12.08
C ASP A 304 9.01 21.39 -13.39
N ILE A 305 9.47 20.29 -13.99
CA ILE A 305 10.21 20.27 -15.27
C ILE A 305 9.32 20.03 -16.50
N ALA A 306 7.99 20.04 -16.35
CA ALA A 306 7.07 19.72 -17.44
C ALA A 306 7.06 20.76 -18.60
N ASP A 307 7.60 21.96 -18.38
CA ASP A 307 7.77 22.98 -19.43
C ASP A 307 9.14 22.89 -20.11
N ASP A 308 9.94 21.85 -19.85
CA ASP A 308 11.27 21.77 -20.46
C ASP A 308 11.18 21.26 -21.90
N HIS A 309 11.89 21.94 -22.81
CA HIS A 309 12.04 21.51 -24.19
C HIS A 309 13.51 21.22 -24.53
N TYR A 310 13.74 20.10 -25.20
CA TYR A 310 15.05 19.64 -25.65
C TYR A 310 14.95 19.24 -27.12
N ALA A 311 15.31 20.16 -28.02
CA ALA A 311 15.54 19.89 -29.43
C ALA A 311 17.04 19.95 -29.73
N LEU A 312 17.56 19.03 -30.53
CA LEU A 312 19.00 18.86 -30.69
C LEU A 312 19.49 19.37 -32.04
N ASN A 313 20.73 19.87 -32.03
CA ASN A 313 21.56 20.05 -33.21
C ASN A 313 22.62 18.94 -33.23
N ILE A 314 22.51 18.03 -34.20
CA ILE A 314 23.40 16.86 -34.32
C ILE A 314 24.55 17.05 -35.32
N SER A 315 24.79 18.28 -35.81
CA SER A 315 25.80 18.54 -36.85
C SER A 315 27.20 18.04 -36.49
N ARG A 316 27.58 18.06 -35.21
CA ARG A 316 28.89 17.56 -34.75
C ARG A 316 29.00 16.04 -34.91
N ALA A 317 27.95 15.28 -34.56
CA ALA A 317 27.91 13.83 -34.78
C ALA A 317 27.93 13.48 -36.28
N CYS A 318 27.21 14.25 -37.12
CA CYS A 318 27.26 14.08 -38.57
C CYS A 318 28.66 14.33 -39.13
N THR A 319 29.34 15.38 -38.66
CA THR A 319 30.65 15.80 -39.20
C THR A 319 31.78 14.87 -38.73
N LEU A 320 31.79 14.48 -37.45
CA LEU A 320 32.89 13.71 -36.87
C LEU A 320 32.73 12.19 -37.05
N LEU A 321 31.51 11.67 -37.11
CA LEU A 321 31.23 10.23 -37.21
C LEU A 321 30.59 9.81 -38.52
N GLY A 322 30.10 10.74 -39.35
CA GLY A 322 29.21 10.42 -40.46
C GLY A 322 27.87 9.84 -39.99
N TRP A 323 27.45 10.12 -38.75
CA TRP A 323 26.25 9.55 -38.14
C TRP A 323 25.01 10.42 -38.37
N GLU A 324 23.92 9.80 -38.80
CA GLU A 324 22.58 10.37 -38.85
C GLU A 324 21.56 9.31 -38.40
N PRO A 325 20.51 9.69 -37.64
CA PRO A 325 19.47 8.76 -37.23
C PRO A 325 18.65 8.30 -38.43
N ARG A 326 18.48 6.98 -38.59
CA ARG A 326 17.67 6.39 -39.67
C ARG A 326 16.21 6.19 -39.27
N HIS A 327 15.94 6.24 -37.98
CA HIS A 327 14.61 6.07 -37.42
C HIS A 327 14.12 7.40 -36.81
N SER A 328 12.79 7.53 -36.73
CA SER A 328 12.17 8.57 -35.92
C SER A 328 11.07 8.01 -35.04
N LEU A 329 10.87 8.59 -33.86
CA LEU A 329 9.80 8.19 -32.96
C LEU A 329 8.43 8.28 -33.65
N ARG A 330 8.24 9.31 -34.48
CA ARG A 330 7.02 9.52 -35.28
C ARG A 330 6.73 8.32 -36.17
N THR A 331 7.75 7.74 -36.82
CA THR A 331 7.60 6.58 -37.72
C THR A 331 7.58 5.24 -37.00
N SER A 332 8.20 5.12 -35.83
CA SER A 332 8.18 3.89 -35.02
C SER A 332 6.89 3.73 -34.20
N LEU A 333 6.21 4.83 -33.88
CA LEU A 333 5.04 4.82 -33.01
C LEU A 333 3.94 3.83 -33.47
N PRO A 334 3.55 3.75 -34.76
CA PRO A 334 2.57 2.76 -35.21
C PRO A 334 3.01 1.32 -34.95
N LYS A 335 4.31 1.01 -35.08
CA LYS A 335 4.85 -0.33 -34.81
C LYS A 335 4.74 -0.69 -33.31
N ILE A 336 5.13 0.25 -32.44
CA ILE A 336 5.03 0.09 -30.98
C ILE A 336 3.57 -0.18 -30.58
N LEU A 337 2.64 0.64 -31.10
CA LEU A 337 1.21 0.53 -30.77
C LEU A 337 0.57 -0.73 -31.35
N ASN A 338 1.02 -1.21 -32.52
CA ASN A 338 0.54 -2.48 -33.08
C ASN A 338 0.94 -3.69 -32.22
N LYS A 339 2.14 -3.69 -31.62
CA LYS A 339 2.53 -4.73 -30.65
C LYS A 339 1.65 -4.72 -29.41
N LEU A 340 1.38 -3.53 -28.85
CA LEU A 340 0.43 -3.38 -27.74
C LEU A 340 -0.97 -3.90 -28.11
N LYS A 341 -1.48 -3.60 -29.32
CA LYS A 341 -2.78 -4.09 -29.78
C LYS A 341 -2.81 -5.61 -29.95
N PHE A 342 -1.70 -6.21 -30.39
CA PHE A 342 -1.59 -7.64 -30.66
C PHE A 342 -1.51 -8.47 -29.37
N ASP A 343 -0.65 -8.09 -28.43
CA ASP A 343 -0.52 -8.74 -27.12
C ASP A 343 -0.37 -7.68 -26.00
N PRO A 344 -1.49 -7.17 -25.47
CA PRO A 344 -1.46 -6.18 -24.41
C PRO A 344 -0.77 -6.70 -23.15
N ALA A 345 -1.04 -7.94 -22.75
CA ALA A 345 -0.49 -8.50 -21.52
C ALA A 345 1.03 -8.72 -21.62
N GLY A 346 1.51 -9.21 -22.76
CA GLY A 346 2.94 -9.32 -23.05
C GLY A 346 3.63 -7.97 -23.09
N TRP A 347 3.05 -6.99 -23.79
CA TRP A 347 3.62 -5.64 -23.89
C TRP A 347 3.74 -4.95 -22.53
N TYR A 348 2.75 -5.12 -21.64
CA TYR A 348 2.79 -4.59 -20.27
C TYR A 348 3.91 -5.24 -19.45
N ARG A 349 4.07 -6.57 -19.53
CA ARG A 349 5.17 -7.29 -18.87
C ARG A 349 6.53 -6.82 -19.38
N GLU A 350 6.68 -6.65 -20.69
CA GLU A 350 7.94 -6.26 -21.34
C GLU A 350 8.37 -4.81 -20.97
N ASN A 351 7.40 -3.94 -20.72
CA ASN A 351 7.61 -2.54 -20.37
C ASN A 351 7.55 -2.27 -18.85
N ASP A 352 7.57 -3.31 -18.02
CA ASP A 352 7.49 -3.22 -16.55
C ASP A 352 6.28 -2.40 -16.05
N LEU A 353 5.17 -2.46 -16.81
CA LEU A 353 3.94 -1.76 -16.49
C LEU A 353 3.00 -2.66 -15.71
N ARG A 354 2.56 -2.18 -14.55
CA ARG A 354 1.40 -2.77 -13.88
C ARG A 354 0.15 -2.32 -14.64
N ALA A 355 -0.63 -3.28 -15.13
CA ALA A 355 -2.01 -2.96 -15.48
C ALA A 355 -2.65 -2.34 -14.24
N THR A 356 -3.24 -1.14 -14.37
CA THR A 356 -4.25 -0.80 -13.36
C THR A 356 -5.23 -1.95 -13.45
N PRO A 357 -5.60 -2.60 -12.34
CA PRO A 357 -6.76 -3.45 -12.39
C PRO A 357 -7.90 -2.51 -12.77
N ILE A 358 -8.26 -2.42 -14.05
CA ILE A 358 -9.66 -2.57 -14.42
C ILE A 358 -9.91 -3.95 -13.88
N PRO A 359 -10.51 -4.05 -12.69
CA PRO A 359 -10.54 -5.33 -12.05
C PRO A 359 -11.31 -6.23 -13.02
N ASP A 360 -10.83 -7.45 -13.26
CA ASP A 360 -11.73 -8.54 -13.63
C ASP A 360 -12.66 -8.82 -12.42
N ILE A 361 -13.25 -7.77 -11.82
CA ILE A 361 -14.45 -7.87 -11.02
C ILE A 361 -15.50 -8.21 -12.08
N PRO A 362 -16.07 -9.41 -12.02
CA PRO A 362 -17.16 -9.72 -12.93
C PRO A 362 -18.22 -8.62 -12.77
N PRO A 363 -18.90 -8.15 -13.82
CA PRO A 363 -19.76 -6.96 -13.73
C PRO A 363 -20.95 -7.15 -12.78
N TRP A 364 -21.26 -8.39 -12.38
CA TRP A 364 -22.47 -8.73 -11.64
C TRP A 364 -22.61 -8.07 -10.26
N PRO A 365 -21.58 -7.81 -9.42
CA PRO A 365 -21.77 -7.11 -8.14
C PRO A 365 -22.22 -5.66 -8.36
N HIS A 366 -21.69 -4.99 -9.39
CA HIS A 366 -22.13 -3.65 -9.76
C HIS A 366 -23.56 -3.65 -10.30
N VAL A 367 -23.95 -4.66 -11.09
CA VAL A 367 -25.34 -4.85 -11.53
C VAL A 367 -26.26 -5.13 -10.34
N ALA A 368 -25.85 -5.98 -9.39
CA ALA A 368 -26.60 -6.25 -8.17
C ALA A 368 -26.85 -4.96 -7.38
N ASN A 369 -25.84 -4.09 -7.25
CA ASN A 369 -26.04 -2.77 -6.63
C ASN A 369 -27.01 -1.87 -7.40
N MET A 370 -26.98 -1.85 -8.73
CA MET A 370 -27.99 -1.10 -9.50
C MET A 370 -29.41 -1.61 -9.23
N LEU A 371 -29.59 -2.93 -9.13
CA LEU A 371 -30.88 -3.52 -8.78
C LEU A 371 -31.32 -3.16 -7.36
N LEU A 372 -30.38 -3.12 -6.40
CA LEU A 372 -30.66 -2.65 -5.04
C LEU A 372 -31.00 -1.16 -5.00
N GLY A 373 -30.36 -0.33 -5.83
CA GLY A 373 -30.70 1.08 -5.98
C GLY A 373 -32.10 1.27 -6.57
N LEU A 374 -32.48 0.44 -7.55
CA LEU A 374 -33.83 0.43 -8.12
C LEU A 374 -34.87 -0.06 -7.09
N TRP A 375 -34.52 -1.07 -6.30
CA TRP A 375 -35.33 -1.56 -5.19
C TRP A 375 -35.60 -0.43 -4.19
N LEU A 376 -34.55 0.28 -3.75
CA LEU A 376 -34.67 1.39 -2.80
C LEU A 376 -35.59 2.51 -3.33
N ILE A 377 -35.49 2.85 -4.61
CA ILE A 377 -36.38 3.83 -5.26
C ILE A 377 -37.84 3.33 -5.26
N GLY A 378 -38.05 2.06 -5.59
CA GLY A 378 -39.38 1.47 -5.71
C GLY A 378 -40.08 1.22 -4.36
N THR A 379 -39.31 0.87 -3.32
CA THR A 379 -39.87 0.54 -2.00
C THR A 379 -40.10 1.76 -1.12
N ALA A 380 -39.35 2.86 -1.30
CA ALA A 380 -39.50 4.04 -0.46
C ALA A 380 -40.95 4.60 -0.43
N PRO A 381 -41.68 4.70 -1.57
CA PRO A 381 -43.10 5.06 -1.55
C PRO A 381 -44.03 3.91 -1.10
N ALA A 382 -43.63 2.66 -1.35
CA ALA A 382 -44.48 1.48 -1.11
C ALA A 382 -44.54 1.06 0.37
N LEU A 383 -43.50 1.36 1.15
CA LEU A 383 -43.43 1.02 2.58
C LEU A 383 -44.19 1.98 3.49
N GLY A 384 -44.97 2.92 2.92
CA GLY A 384 -45.80 3.84 3.70
C GLY A 384 -44.97 4.78 4.58
N MET A 385 -43.88 5.30 4.02
CA MET A 385 -42.94 6.16 4.74
C MET A 385 -43.58 7.50 5.08
N THR A 386 -43.66 7.81 6.37
CA THR A 386 -44.34 9.01 6.89
C THR A 386 -43.42 10.23 6.98
N VAL A 387 -42.10 10.02 6.97
CA VAL A 387 -41.08 11.07 7.11
C VAL A 387 -40.56 11.50 5.73
N PRO A 388 -40.89 12.71 5.23
CA PRO A 388 -40.51 13.12 3.87
C PRO A 388 -39.00 13.19 3.64
N ALA A 389 -38.21 13.53 4.68
CA ALA A 389 -36.77 13.61 4.58
C ALA A 389 -36.12 12.24 4.32
N LEU A 390 -36.63 11.19 4.97
CA LEU A 390 -36.17 9.81 4.76
C LEU A 390 -36.57 9.32 3.36
N LEU A 391 -37.75 9.71 2.86
CA LEU A 391 -38.20 9.35 1.51
C LEU A 391 -37.24 9.92 0.45
N TRP A 392 -36.91 11.21 0.56
CA TRP A 392 -35.95 11.82 -0.35
C TRP A 392 -34.54 11.25 -0.21
N SER A 393 -34.13 10.90 1.02
CA SER A 393 -32.86 10.24 1.28
C SER A 393 -32.76 8.92 0.51
N ASP A 394 -33.78 8.08 0.56
CA ASP A 394 -33.78 6.77 -0.09
C ASP A 394 -33.85 6.88 -1.61
N LEU A 395 -34.68 7.79 -2.13
CA LEU A 395 -34.75 8.07 -3.57
C LEU A 395 -33.41 8.58 -4.11
N ALA A 396 -32.78 9.53 -3.42
CA ALA A 396 -31.48 10.07 -3.82
C ALA A 396 -30.36 9.03 -3.70
N SER A 397 -30.38 8.23 -2.62
CA SER A 397 -29.40 7.16 -2.40
C SER A 397 -29.54 6.07 -3.46
N GLY A 398 -30.75 5.65 -3.81
CA GLY A 398 -30.98 4.66 -4.85
C GLY A 398 -30.50 5.13 -6.23
N ALA A 399 -30.76 6.39 -6.58
CA ALA A 399 -30.25 6.99 -7.82
C ALA A 399 -28.71 7.08 -7.82
N ALA A 400 -28.11 7.47 -6.69
CA ALA A 400 -26.67 7.52 -6.53
C ALA A 400 -26.02 6.13 -6.64
N VAL A 401 -26.59 5.11 -6.00
CA VAL A 401 -26.10 3.72 -6.11
C VAL A 401 -26.12 3.25 -7.56
N ILE A 402 -27.18 3.52 -8.32
CA ILE A 402 -27.26 3.16 -9.75
C ILE A 402 -26.15 3.87 -10.55
N ALA A 403 -26.05 5.20 -10.42
CA ALA A 403 -25.12 6.01 -11.19
C ALA A 403 -23.65 5.66 -10.89
N PHE A 404 -23.29 5.57 -9.60
CA PHE A 404 -21.92 5.27 -9.19
C PHE A 404 -21.56 3.79 -9.39
N SER A 405 -22.51 2.86 -9.34
CA SER A 405 -22.23 1.46 -9.70
C SER A 405 -21.97 1.29 -11.19
N ALA A 406 -22.63 2.08 -12.05
CA ALA A 406 -22.32 2.11 -13.49
C ALA A 406 -20.91 2.67 -13.73
N LEU A 407 -20.54 3.69 -12.96
CA LEU A 407 -19.20 4.27 -13.01
C LEU A 407 -18.13 3.32 -12.46
N ALA A 408 -18.47 2.52 -11.44
CA ALA A 408 -17.57 1.55 -10.81
C ALA A 408 -17.11 0.44 -11.76
N MET A 409 -17.88 0.12 -12.79
CA MET A 409 -17.46 -0.81 -13.86
C MET A 409 -16.23 -0.31 -14.62
N ARG A 410 -15.97 1.01 -14.63
CA ARG A 410 -14.85 1.63 -15.35
C ARG A 410 -13.82 2.26 -14.41
N HIS A 411 -14.20 2.57 -13.17
CA HIS A 411 -13.38 3.32 -12.23
C HIS A 411 -13.50 2.79 -10.81
N ALA A 412 -12.42 2.19 -10.28
CA ALA A 412 -12.41 1.56 -8.96
C ALA A 412 -12.77 2.50 -7.78
N TRP A 413 -12.50 3.80 -7.89
CA TRP A 413 -12.85 4.78 -6.83
C TRP A 413 -14.37 4.90 -6.63
N ALA A 414 -15.17 4.69 -7.68
CA ALA A 414 -16.62 4.84 -7.61
C ALA A 414 -17.25 3.74 -6.73
N ALA A 415 -16.63 2.56 -6.63
CA ALA A 415 -17.06 1.52 -5.71
C ALA A 415 -17.01 1.98 -4.24
N TRP A 416 -16.00 2.76 -3.85
CA TRP A 416 -15.91 3.34 -2.51
C TRP A 416 -16.95 4.44 -2.28
N THR A 417 -17.37 5.16 -3.33
CA THR A 417 -18.49 6.10 -3.24
C THR A 417 -19.80 5.36 -3.00
N VAL A 418 -20.04 4.26 -3.71
CA VAL A 418 -21.20 3.38 -3.47
C VAL A 418 -21.20 2.82 -2.05
N CYS A 419 -20.03 2.43 -1.52
CA CYS A 419 -19.88 2.03 -0.12
C CYS A 419 -20.33 3.15 0.84
N GLY A 420 -19.88 4.39 0.62
CA GLY A 420 -20.30 5.55 1.39
C GLY A 420 -21.82 5.78 1.37
N VAL A 421 -22.47 5.59 0.20
CA VAL A 421 -23.94 5.65 0.10
C VAL A 421 -24.59 4.52 0.88
N GLY A 422 -24.05 3.29 0.82
CA GLY A 422 -24.55 2.17 1.62
C GLY A 422 -24.49 2.44 3.13
N LEU A 423 -23.38 3.00 3.62
CA LEU A 423 -23.23 3.42 5.03
C LEU A 423 -24.25 4.51 5.43
N TRP A 424 -24.53 5.45 4.53
CA TRP A 424 -25.57 6.46 4.74
C TRP A 424 -26.96 5.82 4.84
N VAL A 425 -27.32 4.93 3.90
CA VAL A 425 -28.62 4.24 3.91
C VAL A 425 -28.84 3.46 5.21
N MET A 426 -27.80 2.81 5.76
CA MET A 426 -27.89 2.13 7.06
C MET A 426 -28.13 3.09 8.24
N SER A 427 -27.63 4.33 8.13
CA SER A 427 -27.64 5.32 9.22
C SER A 427 -28.86 6.25 9.19
N ALA A 428 -29.40 6.53 7.99
CA ALA A 428 -30.49 7.48 7.78
C ALA A 428 -31.76 7.16 8.60
N PRO A 429 -32.22 5.90 8.72
CA PRO A 429 -33.37 5.57 9.55
C PRO A 429 -33.22 5.94 11.03
N LEU A 430 -31.99 5.85 11.57
CA LEU A 430 -31.71 6.24 12.95
C LEU A 430 -31.72 7.76 13.10
N LEU A 431 -31.09 8.48 12.17
CA LEU A 431 -31.01 9.94 12.16
C LEU A 431 -32.39 10.59 12.00
N PHE A 432 -33.26 10.00 11.18
CA PHE A 432 -34.60 10.50 10.92
C PHE A 432 -35.68 9.88 11.81
N TRP A 433 -35.31 9.07 12.80
CA TRP A 433 -36.25 8.40 13.72
C TRP A 433 -37.38 7.65 12.98
N ALA A 434 -36.99 6.67 12.16
CA ALA A 434 -37.93 5.88 11.38
C ALA A 434 -38.96 5.16 12.28
N SER A 435 -40.20 5.63 12.26
CA SER A 435 -41.29 5.07 13.06
C SER A 435 -41.83 3.74 12.51
N ASN A 436 -41.43 3.35 11.29
CA ASN A 436 -41.87 2.14 10.62
C ASN A 436 -40.77 1.08 10.63
N ALA A 437 -41.07 -0.08 11.23
CA ALA A 437 -40.16 -1.22 11.32
C ALA A 437 -39.73 -1.75 9.95
N ALA A 438 -40.62 -1.74 8.96
CA ALA A 438 -40.33 -2.23 7.62
C ALA A 438 -39.29 -1.34 6.92
N VAL A 439 -39.42 -0.01 7.06
CA VAL A 439 -38.45 0.96 6.52
C VAL A 439 -37.09 0.78 7.20
N TYR A 440 -37.05 0.76 8.54
CA TYR A 440 -35.82 0.57 9.30
C TYR A 440 -35.07 -0.71 8.91
N ASN A 441 -35.80 -1.82 8.76
CA ASN A 441 -35.21 -3.11 8.39
C ASN A 441 -34.78 -3.17 6.92
N ASN A 442 -35.55 -2.55 6.01
CA ASN A 442 -35.21 -2.47 4.60
C ASN A 442 -33.88 -1.74 4.43
N ASP A 443 -33.73 -0.57 5.03
CA ASP A 443 -32.58 0.29 4.76
C ASP A 443 -31.30 -0.27 5.40
N LEU A 444 -31.40 -0.88 6.59
CA LEU A 444 -30.27 -1.63 7.18
C LEU A 444 -29.80 -2.77 6.27
N LEU A 445 -30.74 -3.56 5.73
CA LEU A 445 -30.41 -4.69 4.87
C LEU A 445 -29.84 -4.23 3.52
N ILE A 446 -30.50 -3.28 2.86
CA ILE A 446 -30.10 -2.78 1.55
C ILE A 446 -28.76 -2.06 1.66
N GLY A 447 -28.56 -1.21 2.66
CA GLY A 447 -27.27 -0.55 2.85
C GLY A 447 -26.13 -1.53 3.10
N ALA A 448 -26.34 -2.58 3.91
CA ALA A 448 -25.34 -3.63 4.12
C ALA A 448 -25.04 -4.43 2.84
N LEU A 449 -26.06 -4.76 2.04
CA LEU A 449 -25.87 -5.43 0.75
C LEU A 449 -25.14 -4.54 -0.26
N VAL A 450 -25.45 -3.24 -0.27
CA VAL A 450 -24.77 -2.25 -1.13
C VAL A 450 -23.27 -2.21 -0.83
N VAL A 451 -22.90 -2.12 0.46
CA VAL A 451 -21.49 -2.20 0.90
C VAL A 451 -20.87 -3.54 0.50
N THR A 452 -21.61 -4.64 0.66
CA THR A 452 -21.15 -6.00 0.35
C THR A 452 -20.77 -6.16 -1.11
N PHE A 453 -21.64 -5.79 -2.05
CA PHE A 453 -21.35 -5.91 -3.48
C PHE A 453 -20.42 -4.81 -4.00
N ALA A 454 -20.33 -3.67 -3.32
CA ALA A 454 -19.43 -2.60 -3.73
C ALA A 454 -17.96 -2.91 -3.39
N VAL A 455 -17.68 -3.46 -2.21
CA VAL A 455 -16.30 -3.55 -1.68
C VAL A 455 -15.93 -4.97 -1.27
N ILE A 456 -16.80 -5.72 -0.59
CA ILE A 456 -16.46 -7.04 -0.04
C ILE A 456 -16.34 -8.09 -1.15
N VAL A 457 -17.39 -8.28 -1.95
CA VAL A 457 -17.44 -9.30 -3.01
C VAL A 457 -16.33 -9.14 -4.05
N PRO A 458 -16.04 -7.93 -4.56
CA PRO A 458 -14.89 -7.67 -5.42
C PRO A 458 -13.52 -8.15 -4.93
N GLN A 459 -13.36 -8.32 -3.61
CA GLN A 459 -12.09 -8.68 -2.97
C GLN A 459 -12.01 -10.15 -2.60
N LEU A 460 -13.13 -10.89 -2.60
CA LEU A 460 -13.15 -12.32 -2.30
C LEU A 460 -12.36 -13.11 -3.34
N GLY A 461 -11.53 -14.05 -2.88
CA GLY A 461 -10.76 -14.97 -3.75
C GLY A 461 -9.45 -14.42 -4.31
N ARG A 462 -9.00 -13.24 -3.87
CA ARG A 462 -7.73 -12.62 -4.31
C ARG A 462 -6.55 -12.83 -3.35
N ASP A 463 -6.65 -13.79 -2.45
CA ASP A 463 -5.55 -14.13 -1.55
C ASP A 463 -4.39 -14.77 -2.33
N ALA A 464 -3.23 -14.12 -2.32
CA ALA A 464 -2.01 -14.68 -2.88
C ALA A 464 -1.47 -15.85 -2.02
N SER A 465 -0.70 -16.75 -2.64
CA SER A 465 -0.14 -17.94 -1.98
C SER A 465 0.82 -17.56 -0.85
N GLY A 466 0.72 -18.24 0.30
CA GLY A 466 1.57 -18.04 1.48
C GLY A 466 0.79 -18.02 2.80
N SER A 467 1.51 -18.02 3.94
CA SER A 467 0.91 -18.00 5.28
C SER A 467 0.21 -16.68 5.60
N GLY A 468 0.73 -15.58 5.05
CA GLY A 468 0.30 -14.22 5.32
C GLY A 468 0.52 -13.76 6.76
N ALA A 469 1.21 -14.55 7.59
CA ALA A 469 1.45 -14.25 9.00
C ALA A 469 2.51 -13.14 9.16
N PRO A 470 2.38 -12.25 10.17
CA PRO A 470 3.40 -11.27 10.50
C PRO A 470 4.71 -11.94 10.95
N PRO A 471 5.88 -11.33 10.69
CA PRO A 471 7.17 -11.89 11.10
C PRO A 471 7.25 -12.18 12.61
N GLY A 472 7.64 -13.40 12.98
CA GLY A 472 7.74 -13.84 14.37
C GLY A 472 6.41 -14.18 15.05
N TRP A 473 5.28 -14.16 14.33
CA TRP A 473 3.99 -14.65 14.83
C TRP A 473 3.80 -16.14 14.54
N SER A 474 3.24 -16.91 15.47
CA SER A 474 2.93 -18.33 15.27
C SER A 474 1.65 -18.58 14.45
N TYR A 475 0.76 -17.59 14.38
CA TYR A 475 -0.47 -17.62 13.60
C TYR A 475 -0.69 -16.30 12.86
N ASN A 476 -1.69 -16.27 11.97
CA ASN A 476 -2.05 -15.08 11.22
C ASN A 476 -3.27 -14.37 11.87
N PRO A 477 -3.09 -13.18 12.48
CA PRO A 477 -4.18 -12.45 13.12
C PRO A 477 -5.21 -11.88 12.13
N SER A 478 -4.81 -11.67 10.87
CA SER A 478 -5.74 -11.32 9.76
C SER A 478 -6.37 -12.57 9.11
N GLY A 479 -6.21 -13.75 9.72
CA GLY A 479 -6.73 -15.00 9.20
C GLY A 479 -8.26 -15.04 9.15
N TRP A 480 -8.80 -15.71 8.13
CA TRP A 480 -10.25 -15.82 7.94
C TRP A 480 -10.97 -16.49 9.13
N VAL A 481 -10.35 -17.46 9.79
CA VAL A 481 -10.96 -18.14 10.95
C VAL A 481 -11.20 -17.19 12.12
N GLN A 482 -10.23 -16.32 12.43
CA GLN A 482 -10.34 -15.35 13.50
C GLN A 482 -11.37 -14.26 13.16
N ARG A 483 -11.31 -13.75 11.93
CA ARG A 483 -12.25 -12.72 11.46
C ARG A 483 -13.69 -13.22 11.38
N LEU A 484 -13.92 -14.45 10.93
CA LEU A 484 -15.26 -15.04 10.91
C LEU A 484 -15.83 -15.25 12.32
N GLY A 485 -14.96 -15.53 13.31
CA GLY A 485 -15.35 -15.54 14.72
C GLY A 485 -15.87 -14.17 15.20
N ILE A 486 -15.15 -13.10 14.88
CA ILE A 486 -15.58 -11.73 15.19
C ILE A 486 -16.88 -11.39 14.46
N VAL A 487 -17.00 -11.71 13.17
CA VAL A 487 -18.22 -11.47 12.37
C VAL A 487 -19.43 -12.21 12.97
N PHE A 488 -19.25 -13.46 13.41
CA PHE A 488 -20.31 -14.23 14.05
C PHE A 488 -20.78 -13.59 15.36
N LEU A 489 -19.85 -13.21 16.24
CA LEU A 489 -20.16 -12.50 17.48
C LEU A 489 -20.84 -11.16 17.21
N ALA A 490 -20.33 -10.38 16.24
CA ALA A 490 -20.91 -9.12 15.82
C ALA A 490 -22.37 -9.30 15.35
N MET A 491 -22.68 -10.36 14.59
CA MET A 491 -24.05 -10.66 14.18
C MET A 491 -24.98 -10.97 15.37
N ILE A 492 -24.49 -11.66 16.41
CA ILE A 492 -25.26 -11.86 17.65
C ILE A 492 -25.55 -10.51 18.31
N GLY A 493 -24.52 -9.67 18.47
CA GLY A 493 -24.65 -8.32 19.04
C GLY A 493 -25.60 -7.43 18.24
N PHE A 494 -25.56 -7.53 16.91
CA PHE A 494 -26.46 -6.84 15.99
C PHE A 494 -27.93 -7.22 16.24
N PHE A 495 -28.26 -8.51 16.31
CA PHE A 495 -29.65 -8.93 16.53
C PHE A 495 -30.18 -8.52 17.91
N LEU A 496 -29.35 -8.62 18.95
CA LEU A 496 -29.71 -8.16 20.30
C LEU A 496 -29.96 -6.65 20.33
N SER A 497 -29.03 -5.87 19.76
CA SER A 497 -29.12 -4.41 19.75
C SER A 497 -30.25 -3.91 18.85
N ARG A 498 -30.46 -4.55 17.69
CA ARG A 498 -31.58 -4.25 16.79
C ARG A 498 -32.93 -4.51 17.44
N TYR A 499 -33.04 -5.58 18.24
CA TYR A 499 -34.26 -5.86 19.00
C TYR A 499 -34.55 -4.76 20.04
N MET A 500 -33.53 -4.34 20.78
CA MET A 500 -33.66 -3.22 21.72
C MET A 500 -33.96 -1.88 21.00
N ALA A 501 -33.37 -1.65 19.84
CA ALA A 501 -33.65 -0.48 19.00
C ALA A 501 -35.11 -0.47 18.52
N ALA A 502 -35.66 -1.63 18.16
CA ALA A 502 -37.07 -1.75 17.79
C ALA A 502 -38.00 -1.29 18.93
N PHE A 503 -37.64 -1.56 20.19
CA PHE A 503 -38.39 -1.04 21.33
C PHE A 503 -38.25 0.49 21.46
N GLN A 504 -37.02 1.01 21.37
CA GLN A 504 -36.77 2.45 21.51
C GLN A 504 -37.36 3.31 20.39
N LEU A 505 -37.41 2.78 19.17
CA LEU A 505 -38.05 3.41 18.02
C LEU A 505 -39.58 3.21 18.01
N GLY A 506 -40.14 2.50 18.99
CA GLY A 506 -41.57 2.28 19.14
C GLY A 506 -42.17 1.24 18.18
N HIS A 507 -41.35 0.41 17.53
CA HIS A 507 -41.80 -0.68 16.65
C HIS A 507 -42.42 -1.84 17.44
N ILE A 508 -41.93 -2.06 18.66
CA ILE A 508 -42.50 -3.03 19.61
C ILE A 508 -42.85 -2.33 20.92
N VAL A 509 -43.92 -2.78 21.57
CA VAL A 509 -44.47 -2.13 22.77
C VAL A 509 -43.79 -2.60 24.05
N TYR A 510 -43.24 -3.81 24.07
CA TYR A 510 -42.67 -4.43 25.25
C TYR A 510 -41.36 -5.19 24.92
N PRO A 511 -40.26 -4.96 25.68
CA PRO A 511 -39.03 -5.71 25.50
C PRO A 511 -39.07 -7.00 26.32
N TRP A 512 -38.84 -8.14 25.66
CA TRP A 512 -38.71 -9.43 26.32
C TRP A 512 -37.39 -9.50 27.09
N ASP A 513 -37.46 -9.95 28.35
CA ASP A 513 -36.29 -10.18 29.19
C ASP A 513 -36.47 -11.46 30.04
N PRO A 514 -35.53 -12.41 30.00
CA PRO A 514 -35.68 -13.70 30.69
C PRO A 514 -35.34 -13.68 32.18
N PHE A 515 -34.62 -12.68 32.70
CA PHE A 515 -34.16 -12.67 34.10
C PHE A 515 -34.64 -11.45 34.90
N PHE A 516 -34.73 -10.28 34.27
CA PHE A 516 -34.98 -9.01 34.95
C PHE A 516 -36.34 -8.37 34.61
N GLY A 517 -37.11 -8.97 33.70
CA GLY A 517 -38.49 -8.57 33.39
C GLY A 517 -38.62 -7.09 33.03
N ASP A 518 -39.51 -6.37 33.74
CA ASP A 518 -39.78 -4.94 33.53
C ASP A 518 -38.56 -4.02 33.77
N SER A 519 -37.53 -4.49 34.46
CA SER A 519 -36.30 -3.72 34.69
C SER A 519 -35.65 -3.26 33.39
N THR A 520 -35.71 -4.10 32.35
CA THR A 520 -35.16 -3.78 31.03
C THR A 520 -35.86 -2.59 30.38
N ARG A 521 -37.16 -2.43 30.63
CA ARG A 521 -37.91 -1.26 30.17
C ARG A 521 -37.40 0.02 30.85
N LEU A 522 -37.10 -0.03 32.14
CA LEU A 522 -36.54 1.11 32.88
C LEU A 522 -35.17 1.51 32.33
N VAL A 523 -34.31 0.53 32.04
CA VAL A 523 -32.99 0.79 31.43
C VAL A 523 -33.14 1.43 30.05
N LEU A 524 -33.94 0.84 29.17
CA LEU A 524 -34.08 1.32 27.78
C LEU A 524 -34.80 2.67 27.65
N THR A 525 -35.57 3.09 28.67
CA THR A 525 -36.27 4.38 28.69
C THR A 525 -35.65 5.44 29.60
N SER A 526 -34.50 5.13 30.20
CA SER A 526 -33.75 6.02 31.10
C SER A 526 -33.24 7.28 30.41
N ASP A 527 -32.91 8.31 31.20
CA ASP A 527 -32.30 9.55 30.70
C ASP A 527 -30.94 9.31 30.06
N ILE A 528 -30.20 8.29 30.53
CA ILE A 528 -28.91 7.87 29.96
C ILE A 528 -29.10 7.31 28.55
N SER A 529 -30.08 6.44 28.36
CA SER A 529 -30.44 5.89 27.04
C SER A 529 -30.88 7.00 26.07
N LYS A 530 -31.58 8.02 26.58
CA LYS A 530 -32.04 9.18 25.81
C LYS A 530 -31.01 10.31 25.66
N ALA A 531 -29.78 10.12 26.15
CA ALA A 531 -28.75 11.17 26.14
C ALA A 531 -28.26 11.52 24.73
N PHE A 532 -28.39 10.60 23.77
CA PHE A 532 -28.04 10.82 22.37
C PHE A 532 -29.25 11.24 21.53
N PRO A 533 -29.06 12.01 20.45
CA PRO A 533 -30.15 12.45 19.56
C PRO A 533 -30.78 11.31 18.75
N VAL A 534 -30.28 10.08 18.90
CA VAL A 534 -30.71 8.86 18.22
C VAL A 534 -30.76 7.72 19.24
N SER A 535 -31.48 6.64 18.92
CA SER A 535 -31.52 5.41 19.72
C SER A 535 -30.11 4.86 19.98
N ASP A 536 -29.72 4.73 21.26
CA ASP A 536 -28.43 4.16 21.66
C ASP A 536 -28.32 2.68 21.29
N ALA A 537 -29.39 1.90 21.43
CA ALA A 537 -29.47 0.52 20.95
C ALA A 537 -29.39 0.45 19.42
N GLY A 538 -29.93 1.45 18.73
CA GLY A 538 -29.82 1.62 17.27
C GLY A 538 -28.38 1.89 16.84
N LEU A 539 -27.67 2.79 17.54
CA LEU A 539 -26.23 3.00 17.36
C LEU A 539 -25.43 1.73 17.61
N GLY A 540 -25.78 0.98 18.66
CA GLY A 540 -25.19 -0.34 18.94
C GLY A 540 -25.40 -1.31 17.77
N ALA A 541 -26.63 -1.41 17.25
CA ALA A 541 -26.95 -2.26 16.11
C ALA A 541 -26.13 -1.85 14.86
N LEU A 542 -26.04 -0.55 14.59
CA LEU A 542 -25.22 -0.05 13.49
C LEU A 542 -23.74 -0.41 13.70
N SER A 543 -23.19 -0.21 14.90
CA SER A 543 -21.79 -0.55 15.23
C SER A 543 -21.50 -2.03 14.96
N TYR A 544 -22.31 -2.94 15.50
CA TYR A 544 -22.14 -4.38 15.28
C TYR A 544 -22.24 -4.78 13.81
N LEU A 545 -23.15 -4.16 13.05
CA LEU A 545 -23.26 -4.44 11.63
C LEU A 545 -22.05 -3.93 10.84
N LEU A 546 -21.50 -2.77 11.23
CA LEU A 546 -20.26 -2.25 10.67
C LEU A 546 -19.05 -3.13 11.04
N ASP A 547 -19.00 -3.67 12.26
CA ASP A 547 -17.99 -4.63 12.68
C ASP A 547 -18.03 -5.90 11.82
N ALA A 548 -19.24 -6.43 11.57
CA ALA A 548 -19.42 -7.58 10.70
C ALA A 548 -18.96 -7.29 9.26
N LEU A 549 -19.33 -6.14 8.69
CA LEU A 549 -18.93 -5.76 7.34
C LEU A 549 -17.42 -5.50 7.24
N ALA A 550 -16.84 -4.72 8.15
CA ALA A 550 -15.41 -4.44 8.20
C ALA A 550 -14.59 -5.72 8.45
N GLY A 551 -15.12 -6.64 9.25
CA GLY A 551 -14.58 -7.98 9.47
C GLY A 551 -14.51 -8.83 8.20
N LEU A 552 -15.29 -8.52 7.15
CA LEU A 552 -15.28 -9.21 5.85
C LEU A 552 -14.42 -8.52 4.77
N VAL A 553 -13.95 -7.27 4.99
CA VAL A 553 -13.14 -6.53 4.02
C VAL A 553 -11.64 -6.90 4.08
N GLY A 554 -11.02 -7.13 2.92
CA GLY A 554 -9.59 -7.44 2.78
C GLY A 554 -9.23 -8.92 2.94
N GLY A 555 -8.01 -9.28 2.55
CA GLY A 555 -7.48 -10.65 2.57
C GLY A 555 -6.65 -11.01 3.82
N ARG A 556 -5.96 -12.16 3.78
CA ARG A 556 -5.10 -12.68 4.88
C ARG A 556 -3.91 -11.79 5.23
N ARG A 557 -3.57 -10.80 4.39
CA ARG A 557 -2.43 -9.88 4.54
C ARG A 557 -2.85 -8.46 4.87
N ARG A 558 -4.12 -8.23 5.22
CA ARG A 558 -4.66 -6.86 5.38
C ARG A 558 -3.96 -6.04 6.46
N TRP A 559 -3.36 -6.67 7.47
CA TRP A 559 -2.49 -6.01 8.46
C TRP A 559 -1.33 -5.20 7.85
N ARG A 560 -0.87 -5.56 6.64
CA ARG A 560 0.14 -4.81 5.89
C ARG A 560 -0.35 -4.22 4.57
N THR A 561 -1.37 -4.78 3.93
CA THR A 561 -1.87 -4.26 2.64
C THR A 561 -2.94 -3.19 2.81
N MET A 562 -3.67 -3.18 3.94
CA MET A 562 -4.68 -2.17 4.28
C MET A 562 -4.58 -1.76 5.76
N PRO A 563 -3.44 -1.24 6.26
CA PRO A 563 -3.27 -0.86 7.67
C PRO A 563 -4.37 0.06 8.20
N TRP A 564 -4.80 1.03 7.38
CA TRP A 564 -5.87 1.95 7.72
C TRP A 564 -7.21 1.26 8.01
N MET A 565 -7.53 0.17 7.30
CA MET A 565 -8.76 -0.59 7.50
C MET A 565 -8.71 -1.36 8.82
N VAL A 566 -7.54 -1.91 9.17
CA VAL A 566 -7.36 -2.61 10.46
C VAL A 566 -7.46 -1.65 11.63
N VAL A 567 -6.88 -0.45 11.50
CA VAL A 567 -7.02 0.59 12.53
C VAL A 567 -8.48 1.05 12.65
N LEU A 568 -9.20 1.23 11.54
CA LEU A 568 -10.63 1.54 11.55
C LEU A 568 -11.45 0.42 12.20
N PHE A 569 -11.13 -0.84 11.88
CA PHE A 569 -11.77 -2.01 12.48
C PHE A 569 -11.55 -2.07 14.00
N GLY A 570 -10.32 -1.84 14.46
CA GLY A 570 -10.01 -1.70 15.89
C GLY A 570 -10.75 -0.54 16.54
N LEU A 571 -10.96 0.58 15.83
CA LEU A 571 -11.72 1.74 16.30
C LEU A 571 -13.23 1.46 16.41
N PHE A 572 -13.78 0.52 15.63
CA PHE A 572 -15.18 0.14 15.75
C PHE A 572 -15.44 -0.87 16.87
N ILE A 573 -14.41 -1.59 17.33
CA ILE A 573 -14.56 -2.61 18.39
C ILE A 573 -14.10 -2.07 19.75
N ILE A 574 -12.90 -1.49 19.84
CA ILE A 574 -12.26 -1.18 21.13
C ILE A 574 -13.00 -0.05 21.89
N PRO A 575 -13.22 1.16 21.32
CA PRO A 575 -13.97 2.21 22.01
C PRO A 575 -15.42 1.81 22.33
N PRO A 576 -16.22 1.21 21.43
CA PRO A 576 -17.55 0.72 21.79
C PRO A 576 -17.54 -0.35 22.88
N GLY A 577 -16.49 -1.19 22.94
CA GLY A 577 -16.23 -2.08 24.08
C GLY A 577 -16.01 -1.33 25.39
N VAL A 578 -15.30 -0.19 25.37
CA VAL A 578 -15.18 0.67 26.56
C VAL A 578 -16.53 1.27 26.95
N THR A 579 -17.28 1.78 25.98
CA THR A 579 -18.62 2.36 26.19
C THR A 579 -19.61 1.36 26.77
N SER A 580 -19.59 0.09 26.32
CA SER A 580 -20.50 -0.93 26.83
C SER A 580 -20.29 -1.20 28.32
N ILE A 581 -19.05 -1.16 28.81
CA ILE A 581 -18.73 -1.31 30.24
C ILE A 581 -19.31 -0.15 31.04
N VAL A 582 -19.16 1.08 30.54
CA VAL A 582 -19.74 2.27 31.20
C VAL A 582 -21.26 2.12 31.31
N LEU A 583 -21.93 1.68 30.25
CA LEU A 583 -23.38 1.44 30.27
C LEU A 583 -23.77 0.29 31.21
N VAL A 584 -22.94 -0.75 31.36
CA VAL A 584 -23.15 -1.83 32.33
C VAL A 584 -23.00 -1.32 33.77
N ILE A 585 -22.06 -0.42 34.04
CA ILE A 585 -21.86 0.18 35.37
C ILE A 585 -23.03 1.11 35.73
N LEU A 586 -23.50 1.92 34.78
CA LEU A 586 -24.55 2.90 35.02
C LEU A 586 -25.93 2.27 35.28
N GLN A 587 -26.18 1.04 34.81
CA GLN A 587 -27.43 0.31 35.04
C GLN A 587 -27.78 0.18 36.53
N PRO A 588 -26.97 -0.48 37.38
CA PRO A 588 -27.26 -0.54 38.81
C PRO A 588 -27.03 0.79 39.54
N VAL A 589 -25.98 1.54 39.18
CA VAL A 589 -25.56 2.73 39.96
C VAL A 589 -26.49 3.93 39.76
N SER A 590 -26.94 4.18 38.53
CA SER A 590 -27.74 5.37 38.21
C SER A 590 -29.21 5.06 37.96
N ILE A 591 -29.53 3.88 37.42
CA ILE A 591 -30.92 3.50 37.09
C ILE A 591 -31.53 2.62 38.18
N GLY A 592 -30.72 1.84 38.90
CA GLY A 592 -31.19 0.86 39.87
C GLY A 592 -31.90 -0.35 39.23
N ALA A 593 -31.61 -0.62 37.96
CA ALA A 593 -32.26 -1.66 37.17
C ALA A 593 -31.24 -2.41 36.29
N TRP A 594 -31.58 -3.64 35.91
CA TRP A 594 -30.74 -4.50 35.08
C TRP A 594 -31.42 -4.85 33.77
N CYS A 595 -30.63 -5.04 32.72
CA CYS A 595 -31.08 -5.44 31.40
C CYS A 595 -30.28 -6.66 30.92
N THR A 596 -30.94 -7.82 30.75
CA THR A 596 -30.26 -9.06 30.33
C THR A 596 -29.65 -8.87 28.95
N LEU A 597 -30.42 -8.33 28.01
CA LEU A 597 -29.99 -8.16 26.62
C LEU A 597 -28.77 -7.22 26.51
N CYS A 598 -28.73 -6.18 27.35
CA CYS A 598 -27.63 -5.22 27.42
C CYS A 598 -26.36 -5.88 27.99
N LEU A 599 -26.49 -6.72 29.01
CA LEU A 599 -25.38 -7.48 29.58
C LEU A 599 -24.81 -8.48 28.57
N VAL A 600 -25.68 -9.25 27.89
CA VAL A 600 -25.25 -10.21 26.87
C VAL A 600 -24.57 -9.51 25.70
N ALA A 601 -25.14 -8.40 25.20
CA ALA A 601 -24.51 -7.60 24.15
C ALA A 601 -23.13 -7.08 24.60
N SER A 602 -23.01 -6.59 25.84
CA SER A 602 -21.72 -6.11 26.37
C SER A 602 -20.67 -7.21 26.45
N VAL A 603 -21.05 -8.43 26.88
CA VAL A 603 -20.16 -9.59 26.86
C VAL A 603 -19.72 -9.92 25.44
N VAL A 604 -20.63 -9.92 24.48
CA VAL A 604 -20.31 -10.15 23.05
C VAL A 604 -19.29 -9.13 22.55
N MET A 605 -19.47 -7.84 22.85
CA MET A 605 -18.50 -6.80 22.48
C MET A 605 -17.13 -7.03 23.13
N LEU A 606 -17.09 -7.33 24.44
CA LEU A 606 -15.83 -7.59 25.14
C LEU A 606 -15.07 -8.78 24.56
N LEU A 607 -15.77 -9.84 24.15
CA LEU A 607 -15.17 -11.00 23.48
C LEU A 607 -14.59 -10.67 22.11
N MET A 608 -15.11 -9.64 21.42
CA MET A 608 -14.59 -9.19 20.12
C MET A 608 -13.33 -8.32 20.24
N VAL A 609 -13.17 -7.56 21.34
CA VAL A 609 -12.02 -6.66 21.58
C VAL A 609 -10.69 -7.40 21.48
N SER A 610 -10.65 -8.61 22.05
CA SER A 610 -9.45 -9.43 22.16
C SER A 610 -8.85 -9.82 20.80
N PRO A 611 -9.55 -10.56 19.92
CA PRO A 611 -9.03 -10.93 18.61
C PRO A 611 -8.85 -9.71 17.67
N ALA A 612 -9.58 -8.62 17.87
CA ALA A 612 -9.36 -7.38 17.13
C ALA A 612 -8.02 -6.70 17.49
N LEU A 613 -7.61 -6.81 18.76
CA LEU A 613 -6.37 -6.22 19.25
C LEU A 613 -5.14 -6.86 18.59
N ASP A 614 -5.15 -8.17 18.36
CA ASP A 614 -4.06 -8.90 17.70
C ASP A 614 -3.71 -8.28 16.35
N GLU A 615 -4.73 -8.00 15.55
CA GLU A 615 -4.57 -7.45 14.21
C GLU A 615 -4.04 -6.01 14.25
N VAL A 616 -4.53 -5.22 15.21
CA VAL A 616 -4.06 -3.85 15.47
C VAL A 616 -2.60 -3.85 15.92
N ILE A 617 -2.19 -4.79 16.80
CA ILE A 617 -0.80 -4.94 17.24
C ILE A 617 0.09 -5.31 16.06
N ALA A 618 -0.29 -6.30 15.25
CA ALA A 618 0.47 -6.70 14.06
C ALA A 618 0.65 -5.54 13.07
N THR A 619 -0.41 -4.77 12.83
CA THR A 619 -0.39 -3.57 11.99
C THR A 619 0.51 -2.48 12.59
N GLY A 620 0.48 -2.29 13.92
CA GLY A 620 1.36 -1.35 14.61
C GLY A 620 2.84 -1.74 14.51
N GLN A 621 3.16 -3.03 14.64
CA GLN A 621 4.52 -3.55 14.44
C GLN A 621 5.01 -3.32 13.01
N PHE A 622 4.16 -3.52 12.01
CA PHE A 622 4.45 -3.18 10.61
C PHE A 622 4.83 -1.70 10.46
N LEU A 623 3.95 -0.79 10.89
CA LEU A 623 4.17 0.65 10.74
C LEU A 623 5.42 1.15 11.48
N LEU A 624 5.70 0.60 12.67
CA LEU A 624 6.91 0.90 13.44
C LEU A 624 8.18 0.42 12.74
N ARG A 625 8.12 -0.73 12.05
CA ARG A 625 9.23 -1.26 11.26
C ARG A 625 9.48 -0.40 10.03
N THR A 626 8.44 -0.06 9.27
CA THR A 626 8.57 0.83 8.10
C THR A 626 9.13 2.20 8.49
N LYS A 627 8.79 2.71 9.68
CA LYS A 627 9.39 3.94 10.22
C LYS A 627 10.91 3.83 10.37
N ARG A 628 11.41 2.68 10.82
CA ARG A 628 12.84 2.45 11.06
C ARG A 628 13.62 2.21 9.77
N GLU A 629 13.01 1.52 8.81
CA GLU A 629 13.67 1.12 7.56
C GLU A 629 13.58 2.23 6.49
N HIS A 630 12.38 2.77 6.22
CA HIS A 630 12.12 3.60 5.03
C HIS A 630 11.59 5.02 5.34
N GLY A 631 11.35 5.37 6.62
CA GLY A 631 10.98 6.72 7.07
C GLY A 631 9.57 7.24 6.70
N ASN A 632 8.87 6.68 5.70
CA ASN A 632 7.58 7.18 5.22
C ASN A 632 6.37 6.35 5.69
N VAL A 633 6.03 6.46 6.98
CA VAL A 633 4.91 5.73 7.61
C VAL A 633 3.55 6.10 7.02
N TRP A 634 3.35 7.35 6.59
CA TRP A 634 2.08 7.82 6.04
C TRP A 634 1.73 7.10 4.74
N ARG A 635 2.73 6.90 3.87
CA ARG A 635 2.55 6.12 2.64
C ARG A 635 2.23 4.67 2.94
N ALA A 636 2.94 4.06 3.90
CA ALA A 636 2.71 2.68 4.31
C ALA A 636 1.32 2.47 4.91
N PHE A 637 0.82 3.43 5.70
CA PHE A 637 -0.51 3.36 6.32
C PHE A 637 -1.65 3.32 5.29
N TRP A 638 -1.61 4.19 4.27
CA TRP A 638 -2.68 4.29 3.27
C TRP A 638 -2.55 3.29 2.12
N ARG A 639 -1.32 2.94 1.71
CA ARG A 639 -1.08 2.05 0.56
C ARG A 639 -0.81 0.61 0.93
N GLY A 640 -0.30 0.37 2.12
CA GLY A 640 0.27 -0.92 2.50
C GLY A 640 1.52 -1.31 1.70
N GLU A 641 2.05 -2.50 1.99
CA GLU A 641 3.20 -3.09 1.29
C GLU A 641 3.02 -4.60 1.03
N ASP A 642 3.22 -5.02 -0.23
CA ASP A 642 3.14 -6.43 -0.64
C ASP A 642 4.49 -7.16 -0.62
N SER A 643 5.62 -6.45 -0.66
CA SER A 643 6.97 -7.04 -0.67
C SER A 643 7.55 -7.16 0.74
N MET A 644 7.13 -8.20 1.48
CA MET A 644 7.80 -8.60 2.72
C MET A 644 8.06 -10.10 2.71
N ALA A 645 9.22 -10.50 3.24
CA ALA A 645 9.55 -11.91 3.44
C ALA A 645 8.53 -12.55 4.38
N GLU A 646 7.92 -13.64 3.95
CA GLU A 646 6.94 -14.40 4.71
C GLU A 646 7.59 -15.59 5.39
N GLU A 647 7.14 -15.93 6.60
CA GLU A 647 7.50 -17.22 7.17
C GLU A 647 6.72 -18.33 6.42
N PRO A 648 7.38 -19.46 6.11
CA PRO A 648 6.73 -20.60 5.47
C PRO A 648 5.53 -21.07 6.30
N GLU A 649 4.48 -21.57 5.64
CA GLU A 649 3.30 -22.07 6.36
C GLU A 649 3.71 -23.15 7.37
N PRO A 650 3.23 -23.07 8.63
CA PRO A 650 3.58 -24.06 9.63
C PRO A 650 3.10 -25.44 9.18
N THR A 651 4.00 -26.42 9.23
CA THR A 651 3.80 -27.80 8.77
C THR A 651 2.75 -28.59 9.58
N GLN A 652 2.30 -28.05 10.72
CA GLN A 652 1.35 -28.71 11.61
C GLN A 652 -0.07 -28.21 11.37
N ARG A 653 -0.81 -28.94 10.56
CA ARG A 653 -2.23 -28.68 10.27
C ARG A 653 -3.07 -29.04 11.51
N ARG A 654 -3.32 -28.07 12.40
CA ARG A 654 -4.33 -28.21 13.48
C ARG A 654 -5.70 -28.46 12.83
N SER A 655 -6.61 -29.15 13.52
CA SER A 655 -7.95 -29.40 12.95
C SER A 655 -8.72 -28.08 12.84
N ARG A 656 -9.53 -27.87 11.79
CA ARG A 656 -10.31 -26.63 11.61
C ARG A 656 -11.22 -26.31 12.80
N LEU A 657 -11.76 -27.34 13.45
CA LEU A 657 -12.57 -27.18 14.66
C LEU A 657 -11.75 -26.62 15.83
N PHE A 658 -10.51 -27.10 15.99
CA PHE A 658 -9.60 -26.56 16.99
C PHE A 658 -9.27 -25.09 16.70
N GLU A 659 -8.98 -24.72 15.45
CA GLU A 659 -8.72 -23.31 15.07
C GLU A 659 -9.91 -22.38 15.32
N ILE A 660 -11.15 -22.84 15.06
CA ILE A 660 -12.37 -22.06 15.32
C ILE A 660 -12.63 -21.90 16.82
N LEU A 661 -12.41 -22.94 17.62
CA LEU A 661 -12.57 -22.85 19.08
C LEU A 661 -11.49 -21.95 19.69
N HIS A 662 -10.25 -22.04 19.19
CA HIS A 662 -9.13 -21.26 19.68
C HIS A 662 -9.20 -19.78 19.26
N SER A 663 -9.91 -19.45 18.16
CA SER A 663 -10.14 -18.06 17.77
C SER A 663 -11.12 -17.32 18.69
N ILE A 664 -11.90 -18.06 19.48
CA ILE A 664 -12.69 -17.51 20.58
C ILE A 664 -11.88 -17.74 21.86
N GLU A 665 -11.03 -16.76 22.19
CA GLU A 665 -10.03 -16.85 23.25
C GLU A 665 -10.60 -17.15 24.65
N ALA A 666 -11.90 -16.94 24.86
CA ALA A 666 -12.58 -17.38 26.08
C ALA A 666 -12.41 -18.90 26.34
N PHE A 667 -12.28 -19.72 25.30
CA PHE A 667 -12.06 -21.16 25.43
C PHE A 667 -10.60 -21.55 25.69
N SER A 668 -9.64 -20.69 25.36
CA SER A 668 -8.22 -20.88 25.67
C SER A 668 -7.76 -20.10 26.91
N ALA A 669 -8.65 -19.35 27.54
CA ALA A 669 -8.34 -18.52 28.70
C ALA A 669 -7.91 -19.35 29.94
N PRO A 670 -6.89 -18.92 30.69
CA PRO A 670 -6.47 -19.53 31.94
C PRO A 670 -7.58 -19.57 32.98
N TRP A 671 -7.68 -20.67 33.72
CA TRP A 671 -8.70 -20.86 34.76
C TRP A 671 -8.68 -19.75 35.82
N ASN A 672 -7.52 -19.17 36.13
CA ASN A 672 -7.40 -18.10 37.12
C ASN A 672 -8.06 -16.79 36.66
N LEU A 673 -8.03 -16.48 35.36
CA LEU A 673 -8.73 -15.31 34.82
C LEU A 673 -10.24 -15.54 34.76
N TRP A 674 -10.68 -16.77 34.47
CA TRP A 674 -12.08 -17.16 34.61
C TRP A 674 -12.58 -16.98 36.05
N LEU A 675 -11.78 -17.38 37.04
CA LEU A 675 -12.13 -17.13 38.44
C LEU A 675 -12.16 -15.63 38.78
N CYS A 676 -11.25 -14.82 38.24
CA CYS A 676 -11.31 -13.36 38.42
C CYS A 676 -12.61 -12.79 37.84
N ALA A 677 -13.00 -13.21 36.63
CA ALA A 677 -14.25 -12.79 36.01
C ALA A 677 -15.47 -13.23 36.84
N LEU A 678 -15.47 -14.45 37.40
CA LEU A 678 -16.53 -14.93 38.29
C LEU A 678 -16.60 -14.13 39.60
N VAL A 679 -15.46 -13.79 40.20
CA VAL A 679 -15.42 -12.91 41.38
C VAL A 679 -15.93 -11.52 41.02
N GLY A 680 -15.58 -10.98 39.86
CA GLY A 680 -16.12 -9.70 39.36
C GLY A 680 -17.64 -9.74 39.17
N ALA A 681 -18.16 -10.79 38.54
CA ALA A 681 -19.60 -10.99 38.37
C ALA A 681 -20.32 -11.14 39.72
N TRP A 682 -19.71 -11.83 40.69
CA TRP A 682 -20.19 -11.88 42.06
C TRP A 682 -20.25 -10.49 42.69
N LEU A 683 -19.19 -9.70 42.59
CA LEU A 683 -19.18 -8.32 43.09
C LEU A 683 -20.27 -7.46 42.44
N MET A 684 -20.54 -7.63 41.14
CA MET A 684 -21.64 -6.94 40.49
C MET A 684 -23.02 -7.33 41.05
N ALA A 685 -23.23 -8.60 41.40
CA ALA A 685 -24.52 -9.09 41.88
C ALA A 685 -24.72 -8.94 43.41
N ALA A 686 -23.63 -8.93 44.17
CA ALA A 686 -23.65 -9.00 45.63
C ALA A 686 -24.44 -7.87 46.30
N PRO A 687 -24.37 -6.59 45.87
CA PRO A 687 -25.17 -5.53 46.48
C PRO A 687 -26.67 -5.81 46.42
N THR A 688 -27.16 -6.27 45.27
CA THR A 688 -28.57 -6.64 45.07
C THR A 688 -28.96 -7.87 45.90
N LEU A 689 -28.11 -8.90 45.94
CA LEU A 689 -28.40 -10.16 46.62
C LEU A 689 -28.32 -10.07 48.15
N LEU A 690 -27.44 -9.22 48.67
CA LEU A 690 -27.19 -9.05 50.10
C LEU A 690 -27.88 -7.79 50.68
N GLY A 691 -28.56 -7.01 49.85
CA GLY A 691 -29.25 -5.78 50.26
C GLY A 691 -28.29 -4.67 50.72
N LEU A 692 -27.12 -4.54 50.09
CA LEU A 692 -26.19 -3.45 50.37
C LEU A 692 -26.74 -2.14 49.78
N ALA A 693 -26.47 -1.01 50.45
CA ALA A 693 -26.92 0.30 50.01
C ALA A 693 -25.84 1.38 50.20
N GLY A 694 -26.01 2.51 49.54
CA GLY A 694 -25.09 3.65 49.62
C GLY A 694 -23.78 3.43 48.87
N GLY A 695 -22.74 4.20 49.21
CA GLY A 695 -21.49 4.25 48.46
C GLY A 695 -20.75 2.91 48.37
N VAL A 696 -20.95 2.00 49.34
CA VAL A 696 -20.40 0.63 49.29
C VAL A 696 -21.02 -0.17 48.13
N ALA A 697 -22.34 -0.06 47.90
CA ALA A 697 -23.01 -0.75 46.80
C ALA A 697 -22.51 -0.25 45.45
N ASP A 698 -22.45 1.08 45.27
CA ASP A 698 -21.98 1.70 44.02
C ASP A 698 -20.53 1.32 43.71
N SER A 699 -19.64 1.45 44.70
CA SER A 699 -18.25 1.04 44.57
C SER A 699 -18.13 -0.43 44.17
N THR A 700 -18.96 -1.30 44.75
CA THR A 700 -18.89 -2.74 44.47
C THR A 700 -19.35 -3.05 43.04
N HIS A 701 -20.43 -2.42 42.57
CA HIS A 701 -20.88 -2.56 41.17
C HIS A 701 -19.80 -2.11 40.17
N VAL A 702 -19.20 -0.95 40.41
CA VAL A 702 -18.13 -0.41 39.55
C VAL A 702 -16.93 -1.35 39.51
N MET A 703 -16.45 -1.78 40.67
CA MET A 703 -15.29 -2.70 40.74
C MET A 703 -15.59 -4.05 40.10
N GLY A 704 -16.78 -4.61 40.33
CA GLY A 704 -17.17 -5.88 39.74
C GLY A 704 -17.14 -5.82 38.20
N ALA A 705 -17.71 -4.77 37.61
CA ALA A 705 -17.73 -4.58 36.16
C ALA A 705 -16.33 -4.37 35.57
N LEU A 706 -15.49 -3.57 36.26
CA LEU A 706 -14.09 -3.37 35.87
C LEU A 706 -13.28 -4.69 35.93
N VAL A 707 -13.48 -5.49 36.98
CA VAL A 707 -12.81 -6.78 37.13
C VAL A 707 -13.20 -7.75 36.02
N VAL A 708 -14.50 -7.87 35.70
CA VAL A 708 -14.96 -8.70 34.58
C VAL A 708 -14.29 -8.24 33.30
N THR A 709 -14.30 -6.94 33.03
CA THR A 709 -13.69 -6.33 31.84
C THR A 709 -12.21 -6.68 31.73
N PHE A 710 -11.41 -6.33 32.73
CA PHE A 710 -9.96 -6.51 32.68
C PHE A 710 -9.59 -7.99 32.61
N SER A 711 -10.37 -8.87 33.24
CA SER A 711 -10.19 -10.31 33.14
C SER A 711 -10.45 -10.81 31.73
N VAL A 712 -11.55 -10.39 31.08
CA VAL A 712 -11.91 -10.80 29.71
C VAL A 712 -10.92 -10.24 28.69
N ILE A 713 -10.53 -8.97 28.80
CA ILE A 713 -9.48 -8.40 27.93
C ILE A 713 -8.17 -9.14 28.12
N ALA A 714 -7.84 -9.57 29.34
CA ALA A 714 -6.64 -10.35 29.61
C ALA A 714 -6.75 -11.82 29.17
N PHE A 715 -7.87 -12.29 28.58
CA PHE A 715 -7.97 -13.63 28.00
C PHE A 715 -7.00 -13.81 26.82
N ALA A 716 -6.84 -12.79 25.97
CA ALA A 716 -5.80 -12.74 24.95
C ALA A 716 -4.41 -12.81 25.58
N GLU A 717 -3.52 -13.61 24.98
CA GLU A 717 -2.10 -13.60 25.37
C GLU A 717 -1.45 -12.22 25.14
N PRO A 718 -1.68 -11.50 24.01
CA PRO A 718 -1.06 -10.19 23.77
C PRO A 718 -1.41 -9.08 24.75
N SER A 719 -2.54 -9.19 25.44
CA SER A 719 -3.05 -8.23 26.43
C SER A 719 -2.95 -8.75 27.86
N ARG A 720 -2.22 -9.84 28.12
CA ARG A 720 -2.06 -10.48 29.44
C ARG A 720 -1.63 -9.51 30.55
N LEU A 721 -0.96 -8.40 30.24
CA LEU A 721 -0.60 -7.36 31.21
C LEU A 721 -1.82 -6.66 31.85
N VAL A 722 -2.97 -6.64 31.18
CA VAL A 722 -4.20 -6.02 31.68
C VAL A 722 -4.67 -6.67 32.99
N ARG A 723 -4.30 -7.93 33.25
CA ARG A 723 -4.56 -8.62 34.52
C ARG A 723 -4.06 -7.86 35.74
N TRP A 724 -3.00 -7.05 35.61
CA TRP A 724 -2.47 -6.26 36.72
C TRP A 724 -3.44 -5.18 37.18
N LEU A 725 -4.37 -4.73 36.34
CA LEU A 725 -5.43 -3.81 36.75
C LEU A 725 -6.39 -4.47 37.75
N ASN A 726 -6.59 -5.80 37.69
CA ASN A 726 -7.35 -6.52 38.70
C ASN A 726 -6.68 -6.52 40.08
N VAL A 727 -5.35 -6.37 40.15
CA VAL A 727 -4.65 -6.19 41.44
C VAL A 727 -5.04 -4.84 42.04
N LEU A 728 -5.10 -3.77 41.23
CA LEU A 728 -5.56 -2.47 41.69
C LEU A 728 -7.04 -2.51 42.14
N CYS A 729 -7.90 -3.16 41.36
CA CYS A 729 -9.30 -3.37 41.77
C CYS A 729 -9.40 -4.20 43.06
N GLY A 730 -8.60 -5.26 43.20
CA GLY A 730 -8.56 -6.11 44.40
C GLY A 730 -8.09 -5.36 45.64
N LEU A 731 -7.07 -4.49 45.50
CA LEU A 731 -6.62 -3.60 46.57
C LEU A 731 -7.72 -2.61 46.99
N TRP A 732 -8.45 -2.06 46.03
CA TRP A 732 -9.59 -1.19 46.36
C TRP A 732 -10.72 -1.95 47.06
N VAL A 733 -11.09 -3.14 46.56
CA VAL A 733 -12.13 -3.99 47.18
C VAL A 733 -11.75 -4.38 48.62
N LEU A 734 -10.46 -4.55 48.93
CA LEU A 734 -9.97 -4.77 50.31
C LEU A 734 -10.22 -3.57 51.24
N LEU A 735 -10.02 -2.36 50.72
CA LEU A 735 -10.02 -1.13 51.51
C LEU A 735 -11.41 -0.49 51.61
N ALA A 736 -12.22 -0.61 50.55
CA ALA A 736 -13.52 0.06 50.42
C ALA A 736 -14.47 -0.14 51.62
N PRO A 737 -14.61 -1.34 52.23
CA PRO A 737 -15.50 -1.53 53.38
C PRO A 737 -15.10 -0.76 54.65
N TRP A 738 -13.86 -0.27 54.72
CA TRP A 738 -13.33 0.51 55.84
C TRP A 738 -13.41 2.02 55.59
N LEU A 739 -13.56 2.41 54.31
CA LEU A 739 -13.56 3.81 53.87
C LEU A 739 -14.96 4.33 53.55
N LEU A 740 -15.89 3.44 53.21
CA LEU A 740 -17.24 3.77 52.76
C LEU A 740 -18.29 3.27 53.76
N GLU A 741 -19.29 4.11 54.03
CA GLU A 741 -20.41 3.77 54.91
C GLU A 741 -21.48 2.94 54.16
N GLY A 742 -22.21 2.08 54.88
CA GLY A 742 -23.36 1.33 54.34
C GLY A 742 -23.19 -0.18 54.16
N GLY A 743 -22.09 -0.78 54.62
CA GLY A 743 -21.86 -2.23 54.55
C GLY A 743 -22.28 -3.01 55.80
N ALA A 744 -22.89 -4.19 55.62
CA ALA A 744 -23.12 -5.13 56.72
C ALA A 744 -21.79 -5.69 57.27
N PRO A 745 -21.66 -6.05 58.56
CA PRO A 745 -20.40 -6.60 59.12
C PRO A 745 -19.88 -7.84 58.38
N ALA A 746 -20.79 -8.68 57.87
CA ALA A 746 -20.44 -9.85 57.05
C ALA A 746 -19.81 -9.46 55.70
N TRP A 747 -20.17 -8.30 55.14
CA TRP A 747 -19.64 -7.81 53.87
C TRP A 747 -18.16 -7.44 53.95
N GLN A 748 -17.68 -7.00 55.10
CA GLN A 748 -16.25 -6.67 55.30
C GLN A 748 -15.38 -7.90 55.06
N TRP A 749 -15.74 -9.04 55.64
CA TRP A 749 -15.00 -10.29 55.45
C TRP A 749 -15.11 -10.86 54.04
N ILE A 750 -16.29 -10.77 53.42
CA ILE A 750 -16.49 -11.18 52.02
C ILE A 750 -15.63 -10.33 51.09
N SER A 751 -15.61 -9.01 51.28
CA SER A 751 -14.80 -8.08 50.49
C SER A 751 -13.31 -8.34 50.65
N VAL A 752 -12.85 -8.61 51.88
CA VAL A 752 -11.45 -8.99 52.13
C VAL A 752 -11.10 -10.29 51.41
N ALA A 753 -11.96 -11.32 51.50
CA ALA A 753 -11.75 -12.57 50.78
C ALA A 753 -11.71 -12.36 49.25
N SER A 754 -12.67 -11.62 48.70
CA SER A 754 -12.74 -11.32 47.27
C SER A 754 -11.55 -10.51 46.78
N GLY A 755 -11.12 -9.48 47.52
CA GLY A 755 -9.98 -8.65 47.14
C GLY A 755 -8.64 -9.40 47.21
N LEU A 756 -8.42 -10.21 48.25
CA LEU A 756 -7.24 -11.09 48.32
C LEU A 756 -7.24 -12.14 47.20
N ALA A 757 -8.40 -12.72 46.89
CA ALA A 757 -8.54 -13.68 45.80
C ALA A 757 -8.19 -13.02 44.45
N LEU A 758 -8.69 -11.82 44.16
CA LEU A 758 -8.38 -11.09 42.94
C LEU A 758 -6.88 -10.81 42.79
N ILE A 759 -6.22 -10.37 43.86
CA ILE A 759 -4.77 -10.13 43.85
C ILE A 759 -4.04 -11.45 43.57
N ALA A 760 -4.29 -12.49 44.35
CA ALA A 760 -3.59 -13.77 44.22
C ALA A 760 -3.77 -14.42 42.83
N LEU A 761 -5.00 -14.41 42.30
CA LEU A 761 -5.32 -14.98 40.99
C LEU A 761 -4.70 -14.18 39.83
N SER A 762 -4.52 -12.87 39.99
CA SER A 762 -3.98 -11.98 38.95
C SER A 762 -2.45 -12.00 38.85
N LEU A 763 -1.74 -12.47 39.90
CA LEU A 763 -0.28 -12.62 39.88
C LEU A 763 0.20 -13.68 38.87
N ARG A 764 -0.63 -14.69 38.60
CA ARG A 764 -0.28 -15.80 37.70
C ARG A 764 -0.63 -15.45 36.24
N CYS A 765 0.37 -15.44 35.36
CA CYS A 765 0.18 -15.19 33.92
C CYS A 765 -0.62 -16.29 33.21
N GLY A 766 -0.39 -17.55 33.58
CA GLY A 766 -0.89 -18.71 32.84
C GLY A 766 0.10 -19.18 31.77
N PRO A 767 -0.23 -20.26 31.03
CA PRO A 767 0.57 -20.68 29.88
C PRO A 767 0.46 -19.64 28.74
N VAL A 768 1.55 -19.52 27.97
CA VAL A 768 1.64 -18.72 26.75
C VAL A 768 2.06 -19.70 25.65
N GLU A 769 1.15 -20.01 24.74
CA GLU A 769 1.36 -21.03 23.69
C GLU A 769 1.91 -20.42 22.40
N ASP A 770 1.58 -19.16 22.13
CA ASP A 770 1.86 -18.51 20.86
C ASP A 770 3.02 -17.51 20.93
N ARG A 771 3.54 -17.15 19.74
CA ARG A 771 4.62 -16.18 19.57
C ARG A 771 4.08 -14.92 18.89
N TYR A 772 4.56 -13.76 19.33
CA TYR A 772 4.04 -12.44 18.92
C TYR A 772 5.14 -11.49 18.38
N GLY A 773 6.24 -12.05 17.88
CA GLY A 773 7.38 -11.31 17.37
C GLY A 773 7.92 -10.26 18.35
N GLY A 774 8.02 -9.01 17.92
CA GLY A 774 8.49 -7.89 18.75
C GLY A 774 7.59 -7.52 19.95
N TRP A 775 6.39 -8.12 20.06
CA TRP A 775 5.45 -7.90 21.15
C TRP A 775 5.64 -8.89 22.31
N GLN A 776 6.44 -9.96 22.12
CA GLN A 776 6.62 -11.02 23.12
C GLN A 776 6.99 -10.49 24.52
N ARG A 777 7.77 -9.40 24.58
CA ARG A 777 8.20 -8.74 25.83
C ARG A 777 7.06 -8.18 26.68
N PHE A 778 5.88 -7.98 26.10
CA PHE A 778 4.69 -7.47 26.78
C PHE A 778 3.69 -8.56 27.15
N VAL A 779 3.97 -9.83 26.86
CA VAL A 779 3.06 -10.95 27.15
C VAL A 779 3.35 -11.56 28.53
N GLN A 780 4.61 -11.54 28.97
CA GLN A 780 5.09 -12.22 30.19
C GLN A 780 4.75 -11.45 31.46
#